data_AF-A0A9D7P9A2-F1
#
_entry.id   AF-A0A9D7P9A2-F1
#
_cell.length_a   1.000
_cell.length_b   1.000
_cell.length_c   1.000
_cell.angle_alpha   90.00
_cell.angle_beta   90.00
_cell.angle_gamma   90.00
#
_symmetry.space_group_name_H-M   'P 1'
#
loop_
_entity.id
_entity.type
_entity.pdbx_description
1 polymer ?
#
loop_
_entity_poly.entity_id
_entity_poly.type
_entity_poly.pdbx_seq_one_letter_code
_entity_poly.pdbx_strand_id
1 'polypeptide(L)'
;MLNFLNHFTVPGVEHVTVFHDDQDPKLFYMVTEVTSFLTRQDGSPAFTLISFARDFTLLADKATALGAAETEGGFLEFTTCLEVSQEDQQKIRAYIAGGMGNRPVPRLSGRRILLSRAGALPGGGIKLTYPTWVDGKVSLLFPSGGETFIKAVQGSEKPSLVNSNLASFVAFLGQEGVRLVRRSLEDGKSPFGVTYSVSFVARIPNLRVKVWGKSEQFYQDLKGYTQREITEKGTRYRFPQVSSLSELQNMSSNLHIEYNRDDFRAAGAETGGEDPTKAVENLVFEIVKQMVLEKFLKTGFVPGLDPKKLGREGVSRGPNGTYLDSNQLYLEDFSQTMEADIDFSFEGATNFVVEKHPSSGLFDMADPERIKKCITEADLSKPYFTLLDVPVQVTADFERDPIAAIKVFLEYDQMDEQGGGRKRQVEEFLFDSNDDRFYFRVVMARHPDGTPKDQYTYRSQIIYKASAKVEELEPVPTNDRNLVIGYDQLNCVNVAVYWGAIPADVVQQVQVSFRYPGVDLPSATADAILRLDSPQAGWFTYTGKNTSREYEYDVTFFMTDGQRITQKNLRSSTQRLIINAPFEDKLRATFVPQGSFPPVASIVVTASYVDGDYDVNDVHSFTNSSETWEWTVDLRDRAKRDFTYKVDVTYADGSSSAGEPRPGTEGTILVGDVAREMLRVEVVPALLDMAKWKLVIVRLSYADGTGAPPTEHIIQLTAAAPDPNALVWNIPLKDAARREFSYQIQAFGYAGEKHVVEPTPTTDPLLVLEF
;
A
#
# COMPACT_ATOMS: atom_id res chain seq x y z
N MET A 1 13.95 -67.57 13.73
CA MET A 1 13.82 -66.54 12.69
C MET A 1 12.38 -66.51 12.19
N LEU A 2 11.88 -65.35 11.76
CA LEU A 2 10.51 -65.18 11.27
C LEU A 2 10.21 -66.15 10.12
N ASN A 3 9.16 -66.97 10.25
CA ASN A 3 8.69 -67.88 9.21
C ASN A 3 7.66 -67.19 8.32
N PHE A 4 7.99 -66.99 7.04
CA PHE A 4 7.11 -66.28 6.10
C PHE A 4 5.76 -66.97 5.89
N LEU A 5 5.78 -68.30 5.84
CA LEU A 5 4.62 -69.12 5.46
C LEU A 5 3.67 -69.39 6.61
N ASN A 6 4.04 -69.02 7.84
CA ASN A 6 3.23 -69.21 9.03
C ASN A 6 2.87 -67.85 9.64
N HIS A 7 1.87 -67.20 9.04
CA HIS A 7 1.34 -65.91 9.50
C HIS A 7 -0.19 -65.91 9.54
N PHE A 8 -0.74 -64.99 10.33
CA PHE A 8 -2.19 -64.81 10.47
C PHE A 8 -2.50 -63.38 10.93
N THR A 9 -3.76 -63.00 10.76
CA THR A 9 -4.35 -61.79 11.36
C THR A 9 -5.28 -62.17 12.50
N VAL A 10 -5.49 -61.24 13.43
CA VAL A 10 -6.37 -61.43 14.60
C VAL A 10 -7.64 -60.62 14.40
N PRO A 11 -8.85 -61.18 14.60
CA PRO A 11 -10.09 -60.41 14.51
C PRO A 11 -10.08 -59.22 15.47
N GLY A 12 -10.43 -58.03 14.97
CA GLY A 12 -10.34 -56.75 15.67
C GLY A 12 -8.94 -56.14 15.72
N VAL A 13 -7.94 -56.77 15.08
CA VAL A 13 -6.56 -56.30 14.89
C VAL A 13 -6.08 -56.67 13.47
N GLU A 14 -6.94 -56.51 12.47
CA GLU A 14 -6.68 -56.95 11.10
C GLU A 14 -5.50 -56.23 10.44
N HIS A 15 -5.18 -55.02 10.92
CA HIS A 15 -4.07 -54.21 10.45
C HIS A 15 -2.69 -54.73 10.90
N VAL A 16 -2.61 -55.78 11.72
CA VAL A 16 -1.36 -56.43 12.13
C VAL A 16 -1.28 -57.84 11.57
N THR A 17 -0.25 -58.08 10.76
CA THR A 17 0.15 -59.44 10.39
C THR A 17 1.08 -59.99 11.46
N VAL A 18 0.71 -61.13 12.03
CA VAL A 18 1.50 -61.83 13.05
C VAL A 18 2.16 -63.04 12.42
N PHE A 19 3.49 -63.09 12.44
CA PHE A 19 4.29 -64.20 11.95
C PHE A 19 4.79 -65.05 13.12
N HIS A 20 4.85 -66.36 12.93
CA HIS A 20 5.40 -67.28 13.91
C HIS A 20 6.91 -67.47 13.70
N ASP A 21 7.67 -67.75 14.77
CA ASP A 21 9.08 -68.10 14.66
C ASP A 21 9.26 -69.56 14.20
N ASP A 22 10.27 -69.83 13.37
CA ASP A 22 10.57 -71.16 12.86
C ASP A 22 11.16 -72.13 13.91
N GLN A 23 11.70 -71.62 15.02
CA GLN A 23 12.40 -72.42 16.04
C GLN A 23 11.75 -72.32 17.42
N ASP A 24 11.33 -71.13 17.85
CA ASP A 24 10.67 -70.93 19.16
C ASP A 24 9.13 -70.94 19.00
N PRO A 25 8.44 -72.00 19.45
CA PRO A 25 6.99 -72.11 19.30
C PRO A 25 6.20 -71.02 20.05
N LYS A 26 6.83 -70.27 20.95
CA LYS A 26 6.21 -69.21 21.74
C LYS A 26 6.55 -67.80 21.26
N LEU A 27 7.42 -67.65 20.26
CA LEU A 27 7.85 -66.35 19.74
C LEU A 27 7.05 -65.99 18.47
N PHE A 28 6.56 -64.76 18.43
CA PHE A 28 5.80 -64.22 17.32
C PHE A 28 6.28 -62.81 16.97
N TYR A 29 6.30 -62.50 15.68
CA TYR A 29 6.73 -61.23 15.13
C TYR A 29 5.51 -60.45 14.63
N MET A 30 5.43 -59.17 14.98
CA MET A 30 4.32 -58.30 14.60
C MET A 30 4.76 -57.34 13.50
N VAL A 31 3.94 -57.23 12.46
CA VAL A 31 4.12 -56.28 11.37
C VAL A 31 2.80 -55.55 11.14
N THR A 32 2.77 -54.26 11.46
CA THR A 32 1.59 -53.40 11.30
C THR A 32 1.57 -52.74 9.92
N GLU A 33 0.38 -52.53 9.38
CA GLU A 33 0.13 -51.75 8.15
C GLU A 33 -0.20 -50.27 8.44
N VAL A 34 -0.38 -49.93 9.71
CA VAL A 34 -0.60 -48.56 10.17
C VAL A 34 0.58 -48.03 10.96
N THR A 35 0.78 -46.73 10.86
CA THR A 35 1.77 -45.94 11.61
C THR A 35 1.09 -45.31 12.83
N SER A 36 1.85 -45.06 13.89
CA SER A 36 1.35 -44.44 15.13
C SER A 36 2.34 -43.40 15.65
N PHE A 37 1.88 -42.46 16.47
CA PHE A 37 2.80 -41.59 17.22
C PHE A 37 3.50 -42.37 18.31
N LEU A 38 4.77 -42.06 18.52
CA LEU A 38 5.47 -42.53 19.71
C LEU A 38 4.74 -42.00 20.95
N THR A 39 4.41 -42.88 21.90
CA THR A 39 3.77 -42.47 23.16
C THR A 39 4.83 -42.05 24.18
N ARG A 40 4.71 -40.85 24.74
CA ARG A 40 5.59 -40.33 25.80
C ARG A 40 5.30 -41.01 27.15
N GLN A 41 6.18 -40.81 28.14
CA GLN A 41 6.04 -41.40 29.48
C GLN A 41 4.73 -40.99 30.20
N ASP A 42 4.18 -39.83 29.87
CA ASP A 42 2.92 -39.30 30.40
C ASP A 42 1.67 -39.79 29.65
N GLY A 43 1.83 -40.65 28.64
CA GLY A 43 0.75 -41.17 27.81
C GLY A 43 0.29 -40.24 26.68
N SER A 44 0.93 -39.08 26.51
CA SER A 44 0.67 -38.17 25.38
C SER A 44 1.40 -38.62 24.10
N PRO A 45 0.87 -38.36 22.90
CA PRO A 45 1.61 -38.58 21.67
C PRO A 45 2.83 -37.65 21.61
N ALA A 46 3.94 -38.14 21.04
CA ALA A 46 5.11 -37.35 20.71
C ALA A 46 4.82 -36.44 19.52
N PHE A 47 3.98 -35.45 19.77
CA PHE A 47 3.46 -34.47 18.83
C PHE A 47 3.42 -33.11 19.52
N THR A 48 3.88 -32.08 18.85
CA THR A 48 3.91 -30.71 19.37
C THR A 48 3.73 -29.74 18.22
N LEU A 49 2.71 -28.90 18.32
CA LEU A 49 2.49 -27.78 17.42
C LEU A 49 2.55 -26.50 18.25
N ILE A 50 3.47 -25.61 17.90
CA ILE A 50 3.62 -24.27 18.46
C ILE A 50 3.29 -23.28 17.35
N SER A 51 2.28 -22.44 17.57
CA SER A 51 2.01 -21.28 16.72
C SER A 51 2.61 -20.03 17.37
N PHE A 52 3.24 -19.11 16.60
CA PHE A 52 3.90 -17.91 17.15
C PHE A 52 3.77 -16.68 16.25
N ALA A 53 3.78 -15.47 16.85
CA ALA A 53 3.81 -14.18 16.12
C ALA A 53 5.25 -13.72 15.92
N ARG A 54 5.50 -12.94 14.87
CA ARG A 54 6.78 -12.27 14.68
C ARG A 54 6.87 -10.96 15.46
N ASP A 55 8.10 -10.58 15.81
CA ASP A 55 8.37 -9.25 16.34
C ASP A 55 8.33 -8.22 15.20
N PHE A 56 7.32 -7.35 15.24
CA PHE A 56 7.09 -6.35 14.20
C PHE A 56 8.10 -5.19 14.22
N THR A 57 8.80 -4.97 15.34
CA THR A 57 9.83 -3.92 15.43
C THR A 57 11.09 -4.26 14.64
N LEU A 58 11.28 -5.54 14.31
CA LEU A 58 12.32 -6.02 13.41
C LEU A 58 11.93 -5.93 11.92
N LEU A 59 10.69 -5.55 11.61
CA LEU A 59 10.16 -5.52 10.24
C LEU A 59 10.22 -4.12 9.61
N ALA A 60 10.20 -3.04 10.41
CA ALA A 60 10.31 -1.66 9.92
C ALA A 60 10.76 -0.69 11.03
N ASP A 61 11.60 0.29 10.67
CA ASP A 61 12.01 1.39 11.56
C ASP A 61 10.94 2.50 11.70
N LYS A 62 11.21 3.52 12.52
CA LYS A 62 10.27 4.62 12.83
C LYS A 62 9.95 5.55 11.65
N ALA A 63 10.72 5.48 10.56
CA ALA A 63 10.54 6.28 9.35
C ALA A 63 9.86 5.47 8.22
N THR A 64 9.77 4.15 8.36
CA THR A 64 9.27 3.25 7.31
C THR A 64 7.92 2.65 7.69
N ALA A 65 6.96 2.62 6.76
CA ALA A 65 5.67 1.95 6.95
C ALA A 65 5.87 0.42 7.10
N LEU A 66 5.04 -0.22 7.92
CA LEU A 66 5.06 -1.68 8.06
C LEU A 66 4.61 -2.36 6.74
N GLY A 67 5.46 -3.21 6.17
CA GLY A 67 5.15 -3.95 4.94
C GLY A 67 4.18 -5.12 5.15
N ALA A 68 3.75 -5.76 4.05
CA ALA A 68 2.93 -6.98 4.05
C ALA A 68 3.75 -8.24 4.43
N ALA A 69 4.42 -8.19 5.58
CA ALA A 69 5.19 -9.31 6.10
C ALA A 69 4.28 -10.33 6.82
N GLU A 70 4.69 -11.60 6.83
CA GLU A 70 4.02 -12.65 7.60
C GLU A 70 3.99 -12.25 9.08
N THR A 71 2.80 -12.19 9.65
CA THR A 71 2.59 -11.75 11.03
C THR A 71 2.71 -12.91 12.02
N GLU A 72 2.65 -14.14 11.52
CA GLU A 72 2.68 -15.37 12.30
C GLU A 72 3.44 -16.49 11.56
N GLY A 73 3.79 -17.52 12.32
CA GLY A 73 4.39 -18.75 11.84
C GLY A 73 4.10 -19.91 12.80
N GLY A 74 4.58 -21.09 12.45
CA GLY A 74 4.41 -22.28 13.26
C GLY A 74 5.66 -23.15 13.30
N PHE A 75 5.78 -23.92 14.38
CA PHE A 75 6.77 -24.95 14.57
C PHE A 75 6.05 -26.25 14.91
N LEU A 76 6.21 -27.25 14.07
CA LEU A 76 5.61 -28.57 14.20
C LEU A 76 6.72 -29.59 14.42
N GLU A 77 6.62 -30.38 15.50
CA GLU A 77 7.52 -31.47 15.81
C GLU A 77 6.73 -32.72 16.16
N PHE A 78 7.10 -33.87 15.59
CA PHE A 78 6.52 -35.14 15.99
C PHE A 78 7.42 -36.33 15.70
N THR A 79 7.19 -37.44 16.40
CA THR A 79 7.87 -38.72 16.19
C THR A 79 6.85 -39.83 15.97
N THR A 80 7.05 -40.58 14.89
CA THR A 80 6.23 -41.73 14.50
C THR A 80 6.97 -43.05 14.71
N CYS A 81 6.20 -44.12 14.76
CA CYS A 81 6.68 -45.49 14.89
C CYS A 81 5.68 -46.47 14.26
N LEU A 82 6.12 -47.71 14.09
CA LEU A 82 5.37 -48.90 13.71
C LEU A 82 5.09 -49.78 14.95
N GLU A 83 4.77 -49.14 16.07
CA GLU A 83 4.46 -49.85 17.32
C GLU A 83 3.01 -50.34 17.30
N VAL A 84 2.79 -51.57 17.78
CA VAL A 84 1.48 -52.17 17.94
C VAL A 84 1.01 -51.84 19.36
N SER A 85 -0.19 -51.29 19.49
CA SER A 85 -0.72 -50.83 20.77
C SER A 85 -0.72 -51.94 21.84
N GLN A 86 -0.57 -51.56 23.11
CA GLN A 86 -0.65 -52.54 24.22
C GLN A 86 -1.97 -53.30 24.25
N GLU A 87 -3.07 -52.65 23.86
CA GLU A 87 -4.40 -53.27 23.76
C GLU A 87 -4.41 -54.35 22.67
N ASP A 88 -3.88 -54.05 21.48
CA ASP A 88 -3.83 -54.99 20.37
C ASP A 88 -2.86 -56.13 20.65
N GLN A 89 -1.73 -55.86 21.30
CA GLN A 89 -0.84 -56.91 21.80
C GLN A 89 -1.55 -57.85 22.78
N GLN A 90 -2.43 -57.35 23.64
CA GLN A 90 -3.22 -58.19 24.55
C GLN A 90 -4.24 -59.05 23.78
N LYS A 91 -4.94 -58.48 22.79
CA LYS A 91 -5.85 -59.23 21.90
C LYS A 91 -5.11 -60.33 21.14
N ILE A 92 -3.94 -60.03 20.60
CA ILE A 92 -3.08 -61.02 19.91
C ILE A 92 -2.67 -62.15 20.87
N ARG A 93 -2.19 -61.82 22.08
CA ARG A 93 -1.83 -62.84 23.08
C ARG A 93 -3.03 -63.70 23.48
N ALA A 94 -4.19 -63.09 23.70
CA ALA A 94 -5.42 -63.79 24.05
C ALA A 94 -5.87 -64.73 22.93
N TYR A 95 -5.81 -64.28 21.67
CA TYR A 95 -6.15 -65.10 20.50
C TYR A 95 -5.23 -66.31 20.34
N ILE A 96 -3.92 -66.12 20.53
CA ILE A 96 -2.92 -67.20 20.48
C ILE A 96 -3.13 -68.19 21.64
N ALA A 97 -3.33 -67.69 22.87
CA ALA A 97 -3.57 -68.53 24.05
C ALA A 97 -4.90 -69.30 23.98
N GLY A 98 -5.92 -68.72 23.34
CA GLY A 98 -7.23 -69.34 23.08
C GLY A 98 -7.21 -70.44 22.01
N GLY A 99 -6.04 -70.83 21.50
CA GLY A 99 -5.89 -71.92 20.55
C GLY A 99 -6.27 -71.55 19.10
N MET A 100 -6.18 -70.26 18.74
CA MET A 100 -6.45 -69.76 17.38
C MET A 100 -7.78 -70.27 16.79
N GLY A 101 -8.82 -70.28 17.62
CA GLY A 101 -10.18 -70.67 17.23
C GLY A 101 -10.31 -72.14 16.81
N ASN A 102 -10.00 -73.09 17.71
CA ASN A 102 -10.36 -74.52 17.55
C ASN A 102 -10.04 -75.12 16.17
N ARG A 103 -9.00 -74.62 15.48
CA ARG A 103 -8.66 -75.01 14.12
C ARG A 103 -8.07 -76.43 14.14
N PRO A 104 -8.65 -77.38 13.40
CA PRO A 104 -8.11 -78.72 13.36
C PRO A 104 -6.78 -78.73 12.60
N VAL A 105 -5.76 -79.29 13.24
CA VAL A 105 -4.43 -79.53 12.69
C VAL A 105 -4.49 -80.84 11.90
N PRO A 106 -4.29 -80.83 10.57
CA PRO A 106 -4.12 -82.07 9.83
C PRO A 106 -2.81 -82.73 10.26
N ARG A 107 -2.90 -83.96 10.77
CA ARG A 107 -1.79 -84.87 11.05
C ARG A 107 -1.88 -86.07 10.13
N LEU A 108 -0.78 -86.41 9.47
CA LEU A 108 -0.72 -87.64 8.69
C LEU A 108 -0.50 -88.83 9.63
N SER A 109 -1.35 -89.85 9.51
CA SER A 109 -1.09 -91.19 10.05
C SER A 109 -1.15 -92.16 8.89
N GLY A 110 0.00 -92.40 8.25
CA GLY A 110 0.07 -93.13 6.99
C GLY A 110 -0.63 -92.35 5.86
N ARG A 111 -1.43 -93.02 5.02
CA ARG A 111 -2.15 -92.42 3.87
C ARG A 111 -3.42 -91.61 4.24
N ARG A 112 -3.69 -91.36 5.53
CA ARG A 112 -4.90 -90.64 6.00
C ARG A 112 -4.54 -89.35 6.73
N ILE A 113 -5.31 -88.30 6.47
CA ILE A 113 -5.30 -87.03 7.20
C ILE A 113 -6.23 -87.16 8.42
N LEU A 114 -5.67 -87.09 9.62
CA LEU A 114 -6.41 -86.99 10.89
C LEU A 114 -6.42 -85.53 11.36
N LEU A 115 -7.59 -85.02 11.71
CA LEU A 115 -7.75 -83.69 12.28
C LEU A 115 -7.51 -83.76 13.80
N SER A 116 -6.36 -83.29 14.27
CA SER A 116 -6.03 -83.18 15.70
C SER A 116 -6.21 -81.74 16.17
N ARG A 117 -6.83 -81.51 17.33
CA ARG A 117 -6.92 -80.15 17.90
C ARG A 117 -5.56 -79.79 18.51
N ALA A 118 -4.98 -78.65 18.11
CA ALA A 118 -3.85 -78.09 18.84
C ALA A 118 -4.32 -77.78 20.27
N GLY A 119 -3.67 -78.38 21.27
CA GLY A 119 -3.92 -78.01 22.65
C GLY A 119 -3.56 -76.53 22.85
N ALA A 120 -4.38 -75.81 23.63
CA ALA A 120 -4.06 -74.45 24.03
C ALA A 120 -2.64 -74.38 24.60
N LEU A 121 -1.80 -73.49 24.06
CA LEU A 121 -0.54 -73.17 24.69
C LEU A 121 -0.87 -72.47 26.03
N PRO A 122 -0.30 -72.90 27.17
CA PRO A 122 -0.53 -72.20 28.43
C PRO A 122 -0.14 -70.73 28.27
N GLY A 123 -1.09 -69.81 28.51
CA GLY A 123 -0.97 -68.39 28.16
C GLY A 123 0.19 -67.62 28.82
N GLY A 124 0.95 -68.23 29.73
CA GLY A 124 2.02 -67.59 30.49
C GLY A 124 3.39 -67.48 29.81
N GLY A 125 3.50 -67.60 28.48
CA GLY A 125 4.82 -67.61 27.83
C GLY A 125 4.91 -67.08 26.40
N ILE A 126 3.86 -66.48 25.85
CA ILE A 126 3.86 -65.93 24.48
C ILE A 126 4.71 -64.66 24.45
N LYS A 127 5.73 -64.64 23.59
CA LYS A 127 6.62 -63.49 23.35
C LYS A 127 6.24 -62.83 22.03
N LEU A 128 5.96 -61.53 22.07
CA LEU A 128 5.73 -60.71 20.88
C LEU A 128 6.96 -59.81 20.67
N THR A 129 7.44 -59.72 19.45
CA THR A 129 8.57 -58.86 19.06
C THR A 129 8.37 -58.32 17.64
N TYR A 130 9.30 -57.50 17.16
CA TYR A 130 9.36 -57.01 15.78
C TYR A 130 10.38 -57.79 14.96
N PRO A 131 10.19 -57.89 13.62
CA PRO A 131 11.14 -58.57 12.76
C PRO A 131 12.48 -57.84 12.71
N THR A 132 13.51 -58.52 12.22
CA THR A 132 14.79 -57.88 11.90
C THR A 132 14.65 -57.09 10.59
N TRP A 133 14.57 -55.77 10.73
CA TRP A 133 14.54 -54.84 9.60
C TRP A 133 15.91 -54.77 8.91
N VAL A 134 15.91 -54.69 7.58
CA VAL A 134 17.14 -54.65 6.76
C VAL A 134 17.25 -53.40 5.91
N ASP A 135 16.14 -52.76 5.57
CA ASP A 135 16.13 -51.46 4.92
C ASP A 135 14.84 -50.70 5.25
N GLY A 136 14.85 -49.40 5.03
CA GLY A 136 13.65 -48.60 5.16
C GLY A 136 13.81 -47.15 4.74
N LYS A 137 12.71 -46.61 4.25
CA LYS A 137 12.49 -45.20 3.93
C LYS A 137 11.23 -44.72 4.64
N VAL A 138 11.24 -43.46 5.06
CA VAL A 138 10.05 -42.80 5.61
C VAL A 138 9.89 -41.43 4.97
N SER A 139 8.65 -41.08 4.63
CA SER A 139 8.31 -39.84 3.95
C SER A 139 7.15 -39.15 4.66
N LEU A 140 7.29 -37.84 4.90
CA LEU A 140 6.20 -36.98 5.33
C LEU A 140 5.47 -36.43 4.11
N LEU A 141 4.18 -36.72 4.01
CA LEU A 141 3.29 -36.21 2.97
C LEU A 141 2.56 -34.98 3.50
N PHE A 142 3.03 -33.80 3.10
CA PHE A 142 2.46 -32.51 3.47
C PHE A 142 1.90 -31.77 2.24
N PRO A 143 0.78 -31.03 2.34
CA PRO A 143 0.28 -30.19 1.24
C PRO A 143 1.31 -29.16 0.80
N SER A 144 1.51 -29.01 -0.50
CA SER A 144 2.38 -27.97 -1.09
C SER A 144 1.56 -26.70 -1.39
N GLY A 145 1.84 -25.61 -0.68
CA GLY A 145 1.13 -24.33 -0.84
C GLY A 145 1.99 -23.12 -1.24
N GLY A 146 3.24 -23.34 -1.66
CA GLY A 146 4.20 -22.26 -1.97
C GLY A 146 5.07 -21.84 -0.78
N GLU A 147 5.88 -20.79 -0.96
CA GLU A 147 6.92 -20.35 0.00
C GLU A 147 6.36 -19.79 1.32
N THR A 148 5.08 -19.41 1.37
CA THR A 148 4.34 -18.94 2.56
C THR A 148 3.72 -20.08 3.37
N PHE A 149 3.77 -21.30 2.85
CA PHE A 149 3.09 -22.45 3.43
C PHE A 149 4.02 -23.27 4.32
N ILE A 150 5.11 -23.79 3.75
CA ILE A 150 6.18 -24.49 4.47
C ILE A 150 7.47 -23.73 4.23
N LYS A 151 8.13 -23.29 5.30
CA LYS A 151 9.43 -22.62 5.24
C LYS A 151 10.58 -23.60 5.20
N ALA A 152 10.49 -24.68 5.97
CA ALA A 152 11.45 -25.77 5.97
C ALA A 152 10.84 -27.02 6.58
N VAL A 153 11.26 -28.19 6.09
CA VAL A 153 11.00 -29.49 6.73
C VAL A 153 12.35 -30.17 6.91
N GLN A 154 12.60 -30.69 8.10
CA GLN A 154 13.72 -31.53 8.42
C GLN A 154 13.19 -32.78 9.11
N GLY A 155 13.77 -33.94 8.82
CA GLY A 155 13.34 -35.17 9.46
C GLY A 155 14.12 -36.38 8.99
N SER A 156 13.80 -37.52 9.60
CA SER A 156 14.35 -38.81 9.21
C SER A 156 13.91 -39.16 7.79
N GLU A 157 14.84 -39.38 6.86
CA GLU A 157 14.55 -40.03 5.58
C GLU A 157 14.58 -41.55 5.69
N LYS A 158 15.27 -42.05 6.72
CA LYS A 158 15.36 -43.46 7.09
C LYS A 158 14.88 -43.65 8.53
N PRO A 159 14.02 -44.64 8.81
CA PRO A 159 13.64 -44.96 10.17
C PRO A 159 14.80 -45.64 10.92
N SER A 160 14.64 -45.86 12.23
CA SER A 160 15.70 -46.41 13.07
C SER A 160 16.16 -47.83 12.71
N LEU A 161 15.40 -48.60 11.91
CA LEU A 161 15.64 -50.01 11.55
C LEU A 161 15.79 -50.95 12.76
N VAL A 162 15.28 -50.52 13.91
CA VAL A 162 15.28 -51.28 15.17
C VAL A 162 13.90 -51.21 15.80
N ASN A 163 13.46 -52.32 16.39
CA ASN A 163 12.18 -52.45 17.07
C ASN A 163 11.02 -51.92 16.22
N SER A 164 10.38 -50.83 16.65
CA SER A 164 9.22 -50.21 16.01
C SER A 164 9.57 -49.18 14.94
N ASN A 165 10.82 -49.07 14.47
CA ASN A 165 11.18 -48.15 13.38
C ASN A 165 10.80 -46.69 13.64
N LEU A 166 11.49 -46.03 14.57
CA LEU A 166 11.23 -44.63 14.91
C LEU A 166 11.64 -43.69 13.76
N ALA A 167 10.84 -42.66 13.52
CA ALA A 167 11.16 -41.55 12.62
C ALA A 167 10.65 -40.22 13.18
N SER A 168 11.51 -39.20 13.21
CA SER A 168 11.21 -37.88 13.77
C SER A 168 11.18 -36.81 12.68
N PHE A 169 10.28 -35.85 12.83
CA PHE A 169 10.07 -34.76 11.86
C PHE A 169 9.92 -33.42 12.59
N VAL A 170 10.47 -32.39 11.96
CA VAL A 170 10.35 -30.99 12.34
C VAL A 170 9.97 -30.18 11.10
N ALA A 171 8.94 -29.34 11.20
CA ALA A 171 8.52 -28.46 10.12
C ALA A 171 8.34 -27.03 10.64
N PHE A 172 8.97 -26.08 9.95
CA PHE A 172 8.72 -24.66 10.09
C PHE A 172 7.61 -24.27 9.12
N LEU A 173 6.49 -23.84 9.67
CA LEU A 173 5.28 -23.46 8.93
C LEU A 173 5.25 -21.94 8.79
N GLY A 174 4.90 -21.47 7.59
CA GLY A 174 4.53 -20.07 7.41
C GLY A 174 3.08 -19.81 7.87
N GLN A 175 2.60 -18.59 7.63
CA GLN A 175 1.28 -18.15 8.11
C GLN A 175 0.14 -19.04 7.60
N GLU A 176 0.16 -19.47 6.34
CA GLU A 176 -0.90 -20.29 5.78
C GLU A 176 -0.81 -21.75 6.25
N GLY A 177 0.42 -22.27 6.38
CA GLY A 177 0.67 -23.64 6.82
C GLY A 177 0.21 -23.88 8.26
N VAL A 178 0.54 -22.95 9.17
CA VAL A 178 0.13 -23.08 10.58
C VAL A 178 -1.39 -22.97 10.72
N ARG A 179 -2.05 -22.10 9.96
CA ARG A 179 -3.51 -21.99 9.92
C ARG A 179 -4.19 -23.26 9.43
N LEU A 180 -3.71 -23.85 8.34
CA LEU A 180 -4.31 -25.07 7.79
C LEU A 180 -4.18 -26.24 8.77
N VAL A 181 -2.97 -26.47 9.31
CA VAL A 181 -2.73 -27.58 10.24
C VAL A 181 -3.60 -27.42 11.48
N ARG A 182 -3.65 -26.21 12.05
CA ARG A 182 -4.48 -25.89 13.21
C ARG A 182 -5.96 -26.14 12.93
N ARG A 183 -6.51 -25.53 11.87
CA ARG A 183 -7.94 -25.65 11.56
C ARG A 183 -8.34 -27.10 11.27
N SER A 184 -7.49 -27.80 10.55
CA SER A 184 -7.69 -29.22 10.24
C SER A 184 -7.69 -30.06 11.53
N LEU A 185 -6.81 -29.73 12.48
CA LEU A 185 -6.77 -30.39 13.78
C LEU A 185 -8.02 -30.15 14.63
N GLU A 186 -8.50 -28.91 14.68
CA GLU A 186 -9.74 -28.54 15.38
C GLU A 186 -10.96 -29.28 14.81
N ASP A 187 -11.03 -29.37 13.47
CA ASP A 187 -12.12 -30.00 12.73
C ASP A 187 -11.98 -31.54 12.62
N GLY A 188 -10.94 -32.15 13.20
CA GLY A 188 -10.73 -33.60 13.15
C GLY A 188 -10.37 -34.15 11.76
N LYS A 189 -9.76 -33.32 10.90
CA LYS A 189 -9.31 -33.65 9.54
C LYS A 189 -7.79 -33.74 9.44
N SER A 190 -7.27 -34.77 8.79
CA SER A 190 -5.83 -34.98 8.67
C SER A 190 -5.19 -34.01 7.67
N PRO A 191 -4.33 -33.06 8.08
CA PRO A 191 -3.68 -32.12 7.17
C PRO A 191 -2.43 -32.70 6.50
N PHE A 192 -1.87 -33.80 7.02
CA PHE A 192 -0.67 -34.47 6.48
C PHE A 192 -0.68 -35.97 6.83
N GLY A 193 0.20 -36.76 6.22
CA GLY A 193 0.34 -38.19 6.49
C GLY A 193 1.80 -38.64 6.52
N VAL A 194 2.05 -39.83 7.06
CA VAL A 194 3.39 -40.43 7.07
C VAL A 194 3.33 -41.79 6.39
N THR A 195 4.29 -42.05 5.51
CA THR A 195 4.42 -43.31 4.77
C THR A 195 5.79 -43.91 5.01
N TYR A 196 5.80 -45.16 5.45
CA TYR A 196 6.98 -45.99 5.56
C TYR A 196 7.08 -46.90 4.34
N SER A 197 8.30 -47.24 3.95
CA SER A 197 8.66 -48.34 3.06
C SER A 197 9.71 -49.12 3.82
N VAL A 198 9.37 -50.26 4.42
CA VAL A 198 10.28 -51.01 5.29
C VAL A 198 10.42 -52.43 4.79
N SER A 199 11.64 -52.95 4.93
CA SER A 199 11.97 -54.30 4.49
C SER A 199 12.51 -55.10 5.66
N PHE A 200 12.07 -56.36 5.79
CA PHE A 200 12.56 -57.27 6.81
C PHE A 200 12.87 -58.65 6.22
N VAL A 201 13.70 -59.42 6.93
CA VAL A 201 14.07 -60.76 6.50
C VAL A 201 13.07 -61.78 7.03
N ALA A 202 12.55 -62.60 6.12
CA ALA A 202 11.74 -63.76 6.42
C ALA A 202 12.42 -65.04 5.89
N ARG A 203 12.15 -66.15 6.56
CA ARG A 203 12.69 -67.47 6.20
C ARG A 203 11.58 -68.38 5.71
N ILE A 204 11.88 -69.16 4.67
CA ILE A 204 11.14 -70.38 4.34
C ILE A 204 11.82 -71.53 5.09
N PRO A 205 11.11 -72.25 5.97
CA PRO A 205 11.66 -73.40 6.70
C PRO A 205 12.07 -74.53 5.73
N ASN A 206 12.81 -75.53 6.21
CA ASN A 206 13.40 -76.60 5.39
C ASN A 206 12.33 -77.33 4.53
N LEU A 207 12.28 -76.99 3.25
CA LEU A 207 11.46 -77.68 2.26
C LEU A 207 12.23 -78.89 1.77
N ARG A 208 11.65 -80.08 1.96
CA ARG A 208 12.15 -81.35 1.42
C ARG A 208 11.28 -81.75 0.25
N VAL A 209 11.85 -81.75 -0.96
CA VAL A 209 11.20 -82.24 -2.18
C VAL A 209 11.95 -83.47 -2.67
N LYS A 210 11.24 -84.57 -2.89
CA LYS A 210 11.75 -85.78 -3.52
C LYS A 210 10.97 -86.06 -4.80
N VAL A 211 11.68 -86.24 -5.90
CA VAL A 211 11.08 -86.63 -7.18
C VAL A 211 11.76 -87.90 -7.66
N TRP A 212 10.99 -88.91 -8.04
CA TRP A 212 11.52 -90.15 -8.58
C TRP A 212 10.64 -90.73 -9.69
N GLY A 213 11.25 -91.45 -10.63
CA GLY A 213 10.53 -92.02 -11.76
C GLY A 213 11.45 -92.67 -12.79
N LYS A 214 10.86 -93.29 -13.81
CA LYS A 214 11.62 -93.82 -14.96
C LYS A 214 11.56 -92.84 -16.13
N SER A 215 12.71 -92.38 -16.60
CA SER A 215 12.80 -91.42 -17.70
C SER A 215 12.08 -91.93 -18.95
N GLU A 216 12.38 -93.15 -19.40
CA GLU A 216 11.83 -93.70 -20.63
C GLU A 216 10.30 -93.70 -20.64
N GLN A 217 9.68 -94.11 -19.54
CA GLN A 217 8.22 -94.17 -19.41
C GLN A 217 7.61 -92.76 -19.37
N PHE A 218 8.24 -91.84 -18.63
CA PHE A 218 7.85 -90.42 -18.62
C PHE A 218 7.95 -89.79 -20.02
N TYR A 219 8.98 -90.12 -20.80
CA TYR A 219 9.14 -89.67 -22.18
C TYR A 219 8.04 -90.20 -23.09
N GLN A 220 7.70 -91.49 -23.01
CA GLN A 220 6.64 -92.07 -23.83
C GLN A 220 5.27 -91.47 -23.47
N ASP A 221 5.02 -91.25 -22.17
CA ASP A 221 3.81 -90.58 -21.68
C ASP A 221 3.72 -89.16 -22.29
N LEU A 222 4.78 -88.35 -22.18
CA LEU A 222 4.83 -86.99 -22.77
C LEU A 222 4.71 -86.97 -24.29
N LYS A 223 5.32 -87.95 -24.98
CA LYS A 223 5.23 -88.08 -26.44
C LYS A 223 3.79 -88.27 -26.89
N GLY A 224 2.96 -88.98 -26.12
CA GLY A 224 1.53 -89.15 -26.37
C GLY A 224 0.74 -87.83 -26.43
N TYR A 225 1.22 -86.79 -25.72
CA TYR A 225 0.60 -85.46 -25.67
C TYR A 225 1.29 -84.44 -26.59
N THR A 226 2.29 -84.85 -27.37
CA THR A 226 3.09 -83.95 -28.22
C THR A 226 2.44 -83.79 -29.59
N GLN A 227 2.18 -82.55 -30.00
CA GLN A 227 1.62 -82.25 -31.31
C GLN A 227 2.71 -82.20 -32.39
N ARG A 228 2.49 -82.89 -33.51
CA ARG A 228 3.40 -82.88 -34.66
C ARG A 228 2.96 -81.82 -35.66
N GLU A 229 3.82 -80.84 -35.91
CA GLU A 229 3.61 -79.78 -36.88
C GLU A 229 4.62 -79.93 -38.03
N ILE A 230 4.13 -80.17 -39.24
CA ILE A 230 4.98 -80.30 -40.43
C ILE A 230 5.12 -78.91 -41.06
N THR A 231 6.35 -78.41 -41.13
CA THR A 231 6.67 -77.13 -41.75
C THR A 231 7.57 -77.36 -42.97
N GLU A 232 7.65 -76.40 -43.89
CA GLU A 232 8.54 -76.46 -45.07
C GLU A 232 10.02 -76.67 -44.71
N LYS A 233 10.42 -76.37 -43.45
CA LYS A 233 11.78 -76.54 -42.93
C LYS A 233 11.98 -77.82 -42.10
N GLY A 234 11.01 -78.73 -42.09
CA GLY A 234 11.06 -80.01 -41.37
C GLY A 234 9.92 -80.22 -40.37
N THR A 235 9.95 -81.37 -39.69
CA THR A 235 8.96 -81.73 -38.66
C THR A 235 9.33 -81.09 -37.32
N ARG A 236 8.39 -80.34 -36.73
CA ARG A 236 8.50 -79.82 -35.36
C ARG A 236 7.57 -80.59 -34.43
N TYR A 237 8.09 -80.93 -33.25
CA TYR A 237 7.32 -81.52 -32.18
C TYR A 237 7.06 -80.45 -31.12
N ARG A 238 5.79 -80.15 -30.87
CA ARG A 238 5.36 -79.19 -29.86
C ARG A 238 4.87 -79.95 -28.63
N PHE A 239 5.69 -79.95 -27.59
CA PHE A 239 5.33 -80.54 -26.29
C PHE A 239 4.20 -79.73 -25.63
N PRO A 240 3.33 -80.36 -24.82
CA PRO A 240 2.29 -79.66 -24.11
C PRO A 240 2.89 -78.68 -23.09
N GLN A 241 2.25 -77.53 -22.91
CA GLN A 241 2.55 -76.65 -21.78
C GLN A 241 1.88 -77.21 -20.53
N VAL A 242 2.63 -77.26 -19.44
CA VAL A 242 2.13 -77.67 -18.12
C VAL A 242 2.15 -76.44 -17.23
N SER A 243 1.09 -76.23 -16.44
CA SER A 243 0.91 -75.03 -15.60
C SER A 243 0.79 -75.35 -14.11
N SER A 244 0.75 -76.63 -13.72
CA SER A 244 0.72 -77.04 -12.31
C SER A 244 1.35 -78.43 -12.07
N LEU A 245 1.70 -78.74 -10.81
CA LEU A 245 2.17 -80.07 -10.40
C LEU A 245 1.15 -81.17 -10.69
N SER A 246 -0.13 -80.89 -10.44
CA SER A 246 -1.22 -81.84 -10.66
C SER A 246 -1.36 -82.19 -12.14
N GLU A 247 -1.25 -81.21 -13.04
CA GLU A 247 -1.23 -81.47 -14.49
C GLU A 247 -0.03 -82.33 -14.90
N LEU A 248 1.16 -82.06 -14.34
CA LEU A 248 2.37 -82.83 -14.64
C LEU A 248 2.26 -84.29 -14.19
N GLN A 249 1.73 -84.52 -12.97
CA GLN A 249 1.50 -85.87 -12.43
C GLN A 249 0.38 -86.61 -13.16
N ASN A 250 -0.62 -85.90 -13.69
CA ASN A 250 -1.68 -86.51 -14.49
C ASN A 250 -1.19 -86.89 -15.90
N MET A 251 -0.24 -86.13 -16.47
CA MET A 251 0.35 -86.43 -17.77
C MET A 251 1.26 -87.66 -17.74
N SER A 252 1.84 -88.03 -16.59
CA SER A 252 2.59 -89.26 -16.44
C SER A 252 2.43 -89.90 -15.06
N SER A 253 1.92 -91.13 -15.07
CA SER A 253 1.82 -91.96 -13.87
C SER A 253 3.18 -92.45 -13.33
N ASN A 254 4.26 -92.26 -14.09
CA ASN A 254 5.60 -92.77 -13.81
C ASN A 254 6.56 -91.71 -13.23
N LEU A 255 6.08 -90.48 -13.02
CA LEU A 255 6.78 -89.42 -12.30
C LEU A 255 6.12 -89.18 -10.95
N HIS A 256 6.80 -89.56 -9.87
CA HIS A 256 6.34 -89.36 -8.50
C HIS A 256 7.02 -88.15 -7.88
N ILE A 257 6.23 -87.30 -7.22
CA ILE A 257 6.71 -86.09 -6.53
C ILE A 257 6.13 -86.13 -5.13
N GLU A 258 7.00 -86.12 -4.12
CA GLU A 258 6.65 -86.03 -2.71
C GLU A 258 7.35 -84.81 -2.10
N TYR A 259 6.66 -84.09 -1.24
CA TYR A 259 7.25 -83.00 -0.48
C TYR A 259 6.58 -82.88 0.88
N ASN A 260 7.36 -82.48 1.89
CA ASN A 260 6.84 -82.33 3.24
C ASN A 260 5.93 -81.09 3.33
N ARG A 261 4.76 -81.27 3.98
CA ARG A 261 3.83 -80.19 4.32
C ARG A 261 3.71 -79.97 5.84
N ASP A 262 4.61 -80.57 6.62
CA ASP A 262 4.45 -80.70 8.08
C ASP A 262 4.62 -79.39 8.87
N ASP A 263 5.42 -78.43 8.37
CA ASP A 263 5.60 -77.10 8.98
C ASP A 263 4.64 -76.03 8.43
N PHE A 264 3.67 -76.42 7.60
CA PHE A 264 2.83 -75.50 6.84
C PHE A 264 1.43 -75.43 7.47
N ARG A 265 1.04 -74.23 7.90
CA ARG A 265 -0.32 -73.95 8.37
C ARG A 265 -1.06 -73.21 7.25
N ALA A 266 -2.16 -73.77 6.77
CA ALA A 266 -3.01 -73.07 5.81
C ALA A 266 -3.54 -71.78 6.44
N ALA A 267 -3.19 -70.63 5.86
CA ALA A 267 -3.92 -69.40 6.12
C ALA A 267 -5.36 -69.60 5.66
N GLY A 268 -6.32 -69.23 6.51
CA GLY A 268 -7.73 -69.50 6.28
C GLY A 268 -8.24 -68.94 4.96
N ALA A 269 -9.10 -69.72 4.30
CA ALA A 269 -9.74 -69.40 3.02
C ALA A 269 -10.76 -68.23 3.06
N GLU A 270 -10.72 -67.34 4.05
CA GLU A 270 -11.71 -66.27 4.22
C GLU A 270 -11.19 -64.84 3.97
N THR A 271 -9.87 -64.65 3.95
CA THR A 271 -9.24 -63.45 3.39
C THR A 271 -8.68 -63.86 2.04
N GLY A 272 -9.16 -63.28 0.94
CA GLY A 272 -8.81 -63.62 -0.45
C GLY A 272 -7.33 -63.46 -0.87
N GLY A 273 -6.39 -63.63 0.05
CA GLY A 273 -4.98 -63.87 -0.23
C GLY A 273 -4.75 -65.27 -0.79
N GLU A 274 -3.69 -65.42 -1.58
CA GLU A 274 -3.29 -66.69 -2.17
C GLU A 274 -3.11 -67.75 -1.09
N ASP A 275 -3.76 -68.91 -1.28
CA ASP A 275 -3.57 -70.09 -0.45
C ASP A 275 -2.05 -70.37 -0.35
N PRO A 276 -1.42 -70.29 0.84
CA PRO A 276 0.03 -70.51 0.98
C PRO A 276 0.43 -71.92 0.52
N THR A 277 -0.50 -72.87 0.49
CA THR A 277 -0.31 -74.20 -0.12
C THR A 277 -0.09 -74.09 -1.63
N LYS A 278 -0.77 -73.16 -2.32
CA LYS A 278 -0.55 -72.88 -3.75
C LYS A 278 0.80 -72.20 -4.00
N ALA A 279 1.25 -71.32 -3.12
CA ALA A 279 2.58 -70.71 -3.24
C ALA A 279 3.70 -71.75 -3.13
N VAL A 280 3.55 -72.71 -2.21
CA VAL A 280 4.45 -73.87 -2.08
C VAL A 280 4.34 -74.81 -3.28
N GLU A 281 3.11 -75.11 -3.73
CA GLU A 281 2.88 -75.91 -4.93
C GLU A 281 3.49 -75.25 -6.17
N ASN A 282 3.40 -73.93 -6.32
CA ASN A 282 4.02 -73.18 -7.42
C ASN A 282 5.54 -73.15 -7.33
N LEU A 283 6.10 -73.01 -6.12
CA LEU A 283 7.56 -73.08 -5.92
C LEU A 283 8.09 -74.49 -6.24
N VAL A 284 7.45 -75.53 -5.70
CA VAL A 284 7.77 -76.93 -6.01
C VAL A 284 7.54 -77.21 -7.50
N PHE A 285 6.49 -76.66 -8.11
CA PHE A 285 6.24 -76.74 -9.54
C PHE A 285 7.38 -76.16 -10.35
N GLU A 286 7.84 -74.95 -10.05
CA GLU A 286 8.95 -74.33 -10.79
C GLU A 286 10.28 -75.08 -10.58
N ILE A 287 10.55 -75.59 -9.37
CA ILE A 287 11.72 -76.46 -9.12
C ILE A 287 11.64 -77.74 -9.97
N VAL A 288 10.50 -78.44 -9.95
CA VAL A 288 10.28 -79.66 -10.73
C VAL A 288 10.32 -79.36 -12.23
N LYS A 289 9.71 -78.26 -12.67
CA LYS A 289 9.67 -77.82 -14.07
C LYS A 289 11.07 -77.49 -14.58
N GLN A 290 11.87 -76.72 -13.85
CA GLN A 290 13.27 -76.45 -14.22
C GLN A 290 14.11 -77.73 -14.21
N MET A 291 13.98 -78.56 -13.17
CA MET A 291 14.84 -79.74 -13.02
C MET A 291 14.46 -80.89 -13.95
N VAL A 292 13.16 -81.17 -14.11
CA VAL A 292 12.65 -82.22 -15.00
C VAL A 292 12.63 -81.70 -16.43
N LEU A 293 11.89 -80.65 -16.79
CA LEU A 293 11.78 -80.25 -18.19
C LEU A 293 13.09 -79.74 -18.80
N GLU A 294 13.91 -78.93 -18.11
CA GLU A 294 15.16 -78.46 -18.74
C GLU A 294 16.22 -79.56 -18.87
N LYS A 295 16.34 -80.48 -17.92
CA LYS A 295 17.32 -81.58 -18.03
C LYS A 295 16.84 -82.67 -18.99
N PHE A 296 15.54 -82.91 -19.07
CA PHE A 296 14.94 -83.94 -19.90
C PHE A 296 14.81 -83.51 -21.37
N LEU A 297 14.68 -82.21 -21.64
CA LEU A 297 14.58 -81.64 -22.99
C LEU A 297 15.93 -81.11 -23.55
N LYS A 298 17.02 -81.17 -22.76
CA LYS A 298 18.39 -80.92 -23.27
C LYS A 298 18.98 -82.22 -23.81
N THR A 299 19.55 -82.16 -25.02
CA THR A 299 20.21 -83.31 -25.67
C THR A 299 21.44 -83.75 -24.88
N GLY A 300 21.27 -84.71 -23.98
CA GLY A 300 22.37 -85.44 -23.36
C GLY A 300 22.89 -86.53 -24.30
N PHE A 301 23.60 -86.18 -25.37
CA PHE A 301 24.34 -87.17 -26.15
C PHE A 301 25.66 -87.49 -25.46
N VAL A 302 25.65 -88.47 -24.56
CA VAL A 302 26.86 -89.21 -24.17
C VAL A 302 26.52 -90.70 -24.01
N PRO A 303 27.19 -91.62 -24.74
CA PRO A 303 28.21 -91.34 -25.75
C PRO A 303 27.55 -90.84 -27.05
N GLY A 304 28.24 -89.97 -27.79
CA GLY A 304 27.76 -89.44 -29.07
C GLY A 304 27.51 -90.51 -30.14
N LEU A 305 27.06 -90.06 -31.32
CA LEU A 305 26.78 -90.88 -32.51
C LEU A 305 27.84 -91.97 -32.72
N ASP A 306 27.42 -93.22 -32.99
CA ASP A 306 28.34 -94.34 -33.23
C ASP A 306 29.27 -93.99 -34.40
N PRO A 307 30.61 -93.90 -34.18
CA PRO A 307 31.58 -93.55 -35.22
C PRO A 307 31.54 -94.49 -36.42
N LYS A 308 31.01 -95.70 -36.29
CA LYS A 308 30.88 -96.69 -37.37
C LYS A 308 29.72 -96.40 -38.33
N LYS A 309 28.79 -95.50 -37.96
CA LYS A 309 27.61 -95.11 -38.74
C LYS A 309 27.74 -93.74 -39.40
N LEU A 310 28.81 -93.00 -39.07
CA LEU A 310 29.25 -91.82 -39.79
C LEU A 310 30.21 -92.23 -40.91
N GLY A 311 29.95 -91.76 -42.13
CA GLY A 311 30.84 -91.96 -43.28
C GLY A 311 31.08 -90.68 -44.07
N ARG A 312 32.17 -90.70 -44.85
CA ARG A 312 32.43 -89.77 -45.96
C ARG A 312 32.31 -90.58 -47.24
N GLU A 313 31.52 -90.11 -48.19
CA GLU A 313 31.42 -90.83 -49.47
C GLU A 313 32.71 -90.65 -50.27
N GLY A 314 33.29 -91.76 -50.71
CA GLY A 314 34.50 -91.75 -51.52
C GLY A 314 34.19 -91.32 -52.94
N VAL A 315 34.50 -90.07 -53.24
CA VAL A 315 34.78 -89.51 -54.56
C VAL A 315 33.68 -89.69 -55.64
N SER A 316 32.93 -88.62 -55.92
CA SER A 316 31.95 -88.64 -57.00
C SER A 316 32.63 -88.48 -58.37
N ARG A 317 32.24 -89.30 -59.36
CA ARG A 317 32.83 -89.34 -60.70
C ARG A 317 32.14 -88.29 -61.59
N GLY A 318 32.86 -87.21 -61.92
CA GLY A 318 32.39 -86.26 -62.91
C GLY A 318 32.30 -86.90 -64.32
N PRO A 319 31.58 -86.28 -65.27
CA PRO A 319 31.32 -86.85 -66.60
C PRO A 319 32.59 -87.24 -67.39
N ASN A 320 33.76 -86.71 -67.02
CA ASN A 320 35.05 -86.94 -67.69
C ASN A 320 36.07 -87.75 -66.85
N GLY A 321 35.64 -88.43 -65.79
CA GLY A 321 36.48 -89.41 -65.07
C GLY A 321 37.49 -88.84 -64.07
N THR A 322 37.42 -87.55 -63.73
CA THR A 322 38.17 -86.96 -62.61
C THR A 322 37.43 -87.09 -61.29
N TYR A 323 38.19 -87.34 -60.24
CA TYR A 323 37.78 -87.58 -58.87
C TYR A 323 37.69 -86.26 -58.10
N LEU A 324 36.49 -85.82 -57.68
CA LEU A 324 36.28 -84.62 -56.85
C LEU A 324 36.10 -85.00 -55.38
N ASP A 325 36.79 -84.28 -54.50
CA ASP A 325 36.66 -84.42 -53.05
C ASP A 325 35.27 -83.93 -52.62
N SER A 326 34.36 -84.88 -52.35
CA SER A 326 33.02 -84.59 -51.86
C SER A 326 33.08 -84.41 -50.35
N ASN A 327 32.76 -83.22 -49.86
CA ASN A 327 32.72 -82.92 -48.42
C ASN A 327 31.33 -83.23 -47.81
N GLN A 328 30.56 -84.10 -48.44
CA GLN A 328 29.19 -84.42 -48.05
C GLN A 328 29.22 -85.58 -47.05
N LEU A 329 28.85 -85.28 -45.79
CA LEU A 329 28.72 -86.26 -44.72
C LEU A 329 27.38 -86.99 -44.88
N TYR A 330 27.39 -88.31 -44.69
CA TYR A 330 26.17 -89.10 -44.59
C TYR A 330 26.09 -89.82 -43.24
N LEU A 331 24.86 -90.07 -42.82
CA LEU A 331 24.49 -90.78 -41.61
C LEU A 331 23.42 -91.80 -42.00
N GLU A 332 23.69 -93.08 -41.80
CA GLU A 332 22.67 -94.12 -42.00
C GLU A 332 21.58 -94.02 -40.92
N ASP A 333 20.35 -94.42 -41.26
CA ASP A 333 19.25 -94.48 -40.30
C ASP A 333 19.65 -95.36 -39.10
N PHE A 334 19.56 -94.78 -37.90
CA PHE A 334 19.75 -95.50 -36.65
C PHE A 334 18.67 -95.09 -35.64
N SER A 335 18.38 -96.00 -34.71
CA SER A 335 17.52 -95.77 -33.55
C SER A 335 18.36 -95.94 -32.29
N GLN A 336 18.27 -94.98 -31.36
CA GLN A 336 18.89 -95.05 -30.03
C GLN A 336 17.80 -94.91 -28.95
N THR A 337 17.87 -95.77 -27.93
CA THR A 337 17.04 -95.71 -26.72
C THR A 337 17.93 -95.42 -25.51
N MET A 338 17.38 -94.69 -24.53
CA MET A 338 18.04 -94.35 -23.26
C MET A 338 17.13 -94.74 -22.11
N GLU A 339 17.65 -95.55 -21.18
CA GLU A 339 17.03 -95.81 -19.89
C GLU A 339 17.80 -95.03 -18.81
N ALA A 340 17.13 -94.17 -18.05
CA ALA A 340 17.72 -93.45 -16.92
C ALA A 340 16.72 -93.37 -15.76
N ASP A 341 17.21 -93.59 -14.54
CA ASP A 341 16.42 -93.37 -13.34
C ASP A 341 16.43 -91.87 -12.98
N ILE A 342 15.24 -91.32 -12.75
CA ILE A 342 15.04 -90.02 -12.13
C ILE A 342 15.00 -90.28 -10.62
N ASP A 343 16.01 -89.82 -9.88
CA ASP A 343 15.96 -89.71 -8.42
C ASP A 343 16.66 -88.41 -8.01
N PHE A 344 15.89 -87.45 -7.51
CA PHE A 344 16.42 -86.21 -7.00
C PHE A 344 15.74 -85.83 -5.69
N SER A 345 16.57 -85.40 -4.73
CA SER A 345 16.13 -84.84 -3.46
C SER A 345 16.70 -83.43 -3.30
N PHE A 346 15.85 -82.50 -2.89
CA PHE A 346 16.21 -81.14 -2.51
C PHE A 346 15.86 -80.94 -1.04
N GLU A 347 16.81 -80.45 -0.26
CA GLU A 347 16.61 -80.04 1.13
C GLU A 347 17.35 -78.72 1.35
N GLY A 348 16.61 -77.66 1.68
CA GLY A 348 17.20 -76.34 1.90
C GLY A 348 16.24 -75.36 2.56
N ALA A 349 16.80 -74.44 3.35
CA ALA A 349 16.12 -73.24 3.80
C ALA A 349 16.65 -72.04 3.02
N THR A 350 15.77 -71.09 2.71
CA THR A 350 16.14 -69.84 2.06
C THR A 350 15.58 -68.65 2.83
N ASN A 351 16.34 -67.56 2.83
CA ASN A 351 15.92 -66.28 3.38
C ASN A 351 15.62 -65.34 2.22
N PHE A 352 14.59 -64.52 2.37
CA PHE A 352 14.28 -63.48 1.41
C PHE A 352 13.76 -62.24 2.12
N VAL A 353 13.78 -61.12 1.40
CA VAL A 353 13.39 -59.82 1.92
C VAL A 353 11.93 -59.59 1.58
N VAL A 354 11.13 -59.26 2.59
CA VAL A 354 9.73 -58.87 2.45
C VAL A 354 9.63 -57.37 2.61
N GLU A 355 8.97 -56.69 1.68
CA GLU A 355 8.70 -55.26 1.75
C GLU A 355 7.25 -54.98 2.20
N LYS A 356 7.09 -53.96 3.03
CA LYS A 356 5.80 -53.47 3.49
C LYS A 356 5.78 -51.94 3.45
N HIS A 357 4.61 -51.37 3.17
CA HIS A 357 4.42 -49.92 3.06
C HIS A 357 3.38 -49.38 4.06
N PRO A 358 3.64 -49.40 5.38
CA PRO A 358 2.70 -48.86 6.35
C PRO A 358 2.45 -47.36 6.12
N SER A 359 1.19 -46.95 6.18
CA SER A 359 0.84 -45.54 5.99
C SER A 359 -0.40 -45.16 6.78
N SER A 360 -0.43 -43.94 7.30
CA SER A 360 -1.61 -43.42 8.00
C SER A 360 -1.71 -41.90 7.88
N GLY A 361 -2.92 -41.37 7.98
CA GLY A 361 -3.15 -39.96 8.26
C GLY A 361 -2.96 -39.65 9.75
N LEU A 362 -2.84 -38.37 10.09
CA LEU A 362 -2.69 -37.85 11.45
C LEU A 362 -3.73 -38.41 12.45
N PHE A 363 -5.00 -38.46 12.06
CA PHE A 363 -6.08 -38.93 12.94
C PHE A 363 -6.28 -40.45 12.96
N ASP A 364 -5.61 -41.17 12.05
CA ASP A 364 -5.51 -42.62 12.13
C ASP A 364 -4.39 -43.03 13.14
N MET A 365 -3.45 -42.13 13.42
CA MET A 365 -2.32 -42.36 14.35
C MET A 365 -2.66 -42.06 15.83
N ALA A 366 -3.62 -41.19 16.10
CA ALA A 366 -4.02 -40.80 17.46
C ALA A 366 -5.41 -40.20 17.55
N ASP A 367 -6.02 -40.36 18.73
CA ASP A 367 -7.32 -39.81 19.09
C ASP A 367 -7.37 -38.26 19.00
N PRO A 368 -8.39 -37.66 18.35
CA PRO A 368 -8.49 -36.23 18.20
C PRO A 368 -8.43 -35.44 19.51
N GLU A 369 -9.04 -35.93 20.59
CA GLU A 369 -9.06 -35.22 21.88
C GLU A 369 -7.69 -35.23 22.57
N ARG A 370 -6.88 -36.27 22.35
CA ARG A 370 -5.48 -36.32 22.81
C ARG A 370 -4.59 -35.38 22.00
N ILE A 371 -4.78 -35.32 20.68
CA ILE A 371 -4.01 -34.42 19.81
C ILE A 371 -4.33 -32.96 20.15
N LYS A 372 -5.60 -32.61 20.37
CA LYS A 372 -6.01 -31.26 20.81
C LYS A 372 -5.27 -30.80 22.07
N LYS A 373 -5.06 -31.69 23.04
CA LYS A 373 -4.30 -31.37 24.28
C LYS A 373 -2.81 -31.12 24.05
N CYS A 374 -2.27 -31.56 22.91
CA CYS A 374 -0.88 -31.35 22.51
C CYS A 374 -0.71 -30.11 21.61
N ILE A 375 -1.82 -29.47 21.22
CA ILE A 375 -1.80 -28.18 20.54
C ILE A 375 -1.59 -27.12 21.60
N THR A 376 -0.41 -26.50 21.57
CA THR A 376 -0.16 -25.33 22.41
C THR A 376 -0.55 -24.11 21.61
N GLU A 377 -1.73 -23.57 21.91
CA GLU A 377 -2.21 -22.36 21.28
C GLU A 377 -1.59 -21.13 21.96
N ALA A 378 -0.84 -20.36 21.17
CA ALA A 378 -0.66 -18.93 21.42
C ALA A 378 -1.60 -18.19 20.46
N ASP A 379 -2.68 -17.60 20.99
CA ASP A 379 -3.59 -16.75 20.20
C ASP A 379 -2.91 -15.41 19.94
N LEU A 380 -2.82 -15.03 18.66
CA LEU A 380 -2.19 -13.80 18.16
C LEU A 380 -3.21 -12.86 17.50
N SER A 381 -4.45 -13.30 17.37
CA SER A 381 -5.59 -12.47 16.95
C SER A 381 -6.14 -11.65 18.12
N LYS A 382 -5.95 -12.15 19.35
CA LYS A 382 -5.74 -11.34 20.56
C LYS A 382 -4.24 -11.17 20.73
N PRO A 383 -3.62 -10.17 20.10
CA PRO A 383 -2.18 -10.03 20.18
C PRO A 383 -1.76 -10.00 21.65
N TYR A 384 -0.88 -10.92 22.08
CA TYR A 384 -0.26 -10.84 23.41
C TYR A 384 0.43 -9.47 23.61
N PHE A 385 0.78 -8.84 22.49
CA PHE A 385 1.28 -7.49 22.41
C PHE A 385 0.45 -6.73 21.37
N THR A 386 -0.70 -6.17 21.75
CA THR A 386 -1.49 -5.33 20.84
C THR A 386 -0.66 -4.11 20.45
N LEU A 387 -0.31 -3.97 19.18
CA LEU A 387 0.50 -2.86 18.72
C LEU A 387 -0.36 -1.62 18.52
N LEU A 388 0.04 -0.52 19.14
CA LEU A 388 -0.39 0.82 18.76
C LEU A 388 0.62 1.31 17.73
N ASP A 389 0.22 1.38 16.46
CA ASP A 389 0.99 1.97 15.35
C ASP A 389 0.28 3.24 14.91
N VAL A 390 0.85 4.39 15.25
CA VAL A 390 0.27 5.71 15.00
C VAL A 390 1.19 6.44 14.05
N PRO A 391 0.77 6.66 12.79
CA PRO A 391 1.40 7.64 11.92
C PRO A 391 1.24 9.03 12.56
N VAL A 392 2.34 9.76 12.66
CA VAL A 392 2.39 11.12 13.21
C VAL A 392 2.82 12.07 12.10
N GLN A 393 2.02 13.14 11.93
CA GLN A 393 2.23 14.19 10.94
C GLN A 393 1.96 15.55 11.57
N VAL A 394 2.61 16.57 11.04
CA VAL A 394 2.38 17.98 11.39
C VAL A 394 1.92 18.71 10.13
N THR A 395 0.94 19.60 10.26
CA THR A 395 0.50 20.49 9.19
C THR A 395 0.76 21.94 9.58
N ALA A 396 1.86 22.50 9.07
CA ALA A 396 2.27 23.89 9.29
C ALA A 396 2.99 24.46 8.06
N ASP A 397 2.91 25.77 7.85
CA ASP A 397 3.66 26.47 6.80
C ASP A 397 5.06 26.83 7.30
N PHE A 398 5.97 25.85 7.30
CA PHE A 398 7.36 26.04 7.75
C PHE A 398 8.15 27.06 6.91
N GLU A 399 7.67 27.43 5.72
CA GLU A 399 8.32 28.45 4.90
C GLU A 399 7.94 29.86 5.36
N ARG A 400 6.63 30.13 5.49
CA ARG A 400 6.10 31.48 5.78
C ARG A 400 5.99 31.79 7.26
N ASP A 401 5.67 30.81 8.09
CA ASP A 401 5.46 31.05 9.52
C ASP A 401 6.80 31.22 10.25
N PRO A 402 6.82 31.90 11.42
CA PRO A 402 8.03 32.04 12.23
C PRO A 402 8.45 30.72 12.92
N ILE A 403 7.94 29.58 12.48
CA ILE A 403 8.22 28.23 13.00
C ILE A 403 9.42 27.65 12.24
N ALA A 404 10.48 27.28 12.97
CA ALA A 404 11.64 26.58 12.41
C ALA A 404 11.40 25.06 12.35
N ALA A 405 10.81 24.51 13.41
CA ALA A 405 10.45 23.10 13.48
C ALA A 405 9.43 22.89 14.61
N ILE A 406 8.69 21.79 14.53
CA ILE A 406 7.81 21.32 15.59
C ILE A 406 8.33 19.98 16.09
N LYS A 407 8.65 19.93 17.38
CA LYS A 407 8.97 18.67 18.06
C LYS A 407 7.71 18.09 18.66
N VAL A 408 7.48 16.80 18.43
CA VAL A 408 6.35 16.07 18.99
C VAL A 408 6.90 14.96 19.86
N PHE A 409 6.51 14.97 21.12
CA PHE A 409 6.84 13.93 22.07
C PHE A 409 5.61 13.06 22.30
N LEU A 410 5.76 11.75 22.14
CA LEU A 410 4.71 10.79 22.44
C LEU A 410 5.17 9.91 23.58
N GLU A 411 4.35 9.83 24.63
CA GLU A 411 4.55 8.98 25.78
C GLU A 411 3.37 8.02 25.94
N TYR A 412 3.69 6.74 25.99
CA TYR A 412 2.79 5.68 26.42
C TYR A 412 3.33 5.13 27.73
N ASP A 413 2.60 5.24 28.82
CA ASP A 413 3.01 4.73 30.12
C ASP A 413 1.81 4.10 30.85
N GLN A 414 1.70 2.78 30.77
CA GLN A 414 0.53 2.03 31.24
C GLN A 414 0.94 0.75 31.97
N MET A 415 0.20 0.38 33.02
CA MET A 415 0.36 -0.91 33.69
C MET A 415 -0.40 -2.01 32.93
N ASP A 416 0.28 -3.10 32.58
CA ASP A 416 -0.36 -4.30 32.04
C ASP A 416 -0.89 -5.16 33.20
N GLU A 417 -2.21 -5.28 33.32
CA GLU A 417 -2.88 -5.98 34.42
C GLU A 417 -3.09 -7.48 34.14
N GLN A 418 -2.76 -7.93 32.93
CA GLN A 418 -2.70 -9.37 32.56
C GLN A 418 -1.30 -9.86 32.19
N GLY A 419 -0.41 -8.96 31.74
CA GLY A 419 1.00 -9.24 31.48
C GLY A 419 1.93 -8.87 32.65
N GLY A 420 3.21 -9.22 32.52
CA GLY A 420 4.21 -9.03 33.57
C GLY A 420 4.84 -7.64 33.66
N GLY A 421 4.05 -6.55 33.80
CA GLY A 421 4.59 -5.25 34.27
C GLY A 421 4.18 -3.98 33.52
N ARG A 422 4.82 -2.86 33.90
CA ARG A 422 4.59 -1.50 33.35
C ARG A 422 5.20 -1.38 31.96
N LYS A 423 4.40 -0.98 30.97
CA LYS A 423 4.84 -0.70 29.60
C LYS A 423 5.01 0.79 29.43
N ARG A 424 6.26 1.21 29.16
CA ARG A 424 6.61 2.61 28.93
C ARG A 424 7.37 2.77 27.62
N GLN A 425 6.90 3.64 26.75
CA GLN A 425 7.57 4.07 25.53
C GLN A 425 7.52 5.59 25.45
N VAL A 426 8.67 6.20 25.17
CA VAL A 426 8.77 7.64 24.92
C VAL A 426 9.52 7.83 23.61
N GLU A 427 8.93 8.61 22.71
CA GLU A 427 9.52 8.96 21.42
C GLU A 427 9.49 10.46 21.20
N GLU A 428 10.49 10.95 20.47
CA GLU A 428 10.59 12.33 20.02
C GLU A 428 10.72 12.34 18.50
N PHE A 429 9.89 13.14 17.84
CA PHE A 429 9.92 13.37 16.40
C PHE A 429 10.12 14.85 16.13
N LEU A 430 11.03 15.18 15.22
CA LEU A 430 11.28 16.53 14.75
C LEU A 430 10.67 16.67 13.35
N PHE A 431 9.75 17.61 13.20
CA PHE A 431 9.14 17.95 11.91
C PHE A 431 9.64 19.33 11.49
N ASP A 432 10.29 19.40 10.33
CA ASP A 432 10.67 20.66 9.67
C ASP A 432 10.08 20.77 8.25
N SER A 433 9.37 19.74 7.79
CA SER A 433 8.62 19.69 6.55
C SER A 433 7.23 19.06 6.73
N ASN A 434 6.29 19.39 5.83
CA ASN A 434 4.99 18.72 5.76
C ASN A 434 5.07 17.31 5.14
N ASP A 435 6.19 16.96 4.50
CA ASP A 435 6.42 15.62 3.96
C ASP A 435 6.91 14.64 5.04
N ASP A 436 7.37 15.15 6.19
CA ASP A 436 7.84 14.34 7.29
C ASP A 436 6.73 13.47 7.87
N ARG A 437 6.99 12.18 7.95
CA ARG A 437 6.07 11.20 8.52
C ARG A 437 6.82 10.22 9.38
N PHE A 438 6.43 10.16 10.64
CA PHE A 438 6.99 9.23 11.61
C PHE A 438 5.93 8.28 12.14
N TYR A 439 6.37 7.18 12.75
CA TYR A 439 5.48 6.15 13.28
C TYR A 439 5.80 5.91 14.76
N PHE A 440 4.83 6.23 15.62
CA PHE A 440 4.89 5.86 17.04
C PHE A 440 4.37 4.45 17.22
N ARG A 441 5.26 3.57 17.66
CA ARG A 441 4.98 2.14 17.82
C ARG A 441 5.24 1.71 19.24
N VAL A 442 4.20 1.22 19.90
CA VAL A 442 4.31 0.66 21.24
C VAL A 442 3.38 -0.53 21.40
N VAL A 443 3.87 -1.51 22.14
CA VAL A 443 3.06 -2.62 22.60
C VAL A 443 2.14 -2.14 23.72
N MET A 444 0.83 -2.14 23.49
CA MET A 444 -0.19 -1.72 24.45
C MET A 444 -0.25 -2.66 25.66
N ALA A 445 -0.41 -2.08 26.84
CA ALA A 445 -0.83 -2.73 28.07
C ALA A 445 -2.29 -3.18 27.98
N ARG A 446 -2.73 -4.06 28.88
CA ARG A 446 -4.09 -4.61 28.90
C ARG A 446 -4.79 -4.31 30.21
N HIS A 447 -6.12 -4.21 30.11
CA HIS A 447 -7.06 -4.23 31.22
C HIS A 447 -7.24 -5.65 31.78
N PRO A 448 -7.93 -5.83 32.93
CA PRO A 448 -8.13 -7.14 33.55
C PRO A 448 -9.00 -8.09 32.71
N ASP A 449 -9.84 -7.53 31.83
CA ASP A 449 -10.69 -8.27 30.88
C ASP A 449 -9.95 -8.66 29.59
N GLY A 450 -8.67 -8.26 29.46
CA GLY A 450 -7.82 -8.54 28.31
C GLY A 450 -7.92 -7.51 27.17
N THR A 451 -8.72 -6.45 27.31
CA THR A 451 -8.81 -5.38 26.30
C THR A 451 -7.57 -4.47 26.30
N PRO A 452 -7.10 -3.98 25.13
CA PRO A 452 -5.91 -3.14 25.03
C PRO A 452 -6.18 -1.70 25.51
N LYS A 453 -5.23 -1.14 26.26
CA LYS A 453 -5.19 0.28 26.66
C LYS A 453 -4.56 1.08 25.52
N ASP A 454 -5.36 1.79 24.74
CA ASP A 454 -4.90 2.54 23.55
C ASP A 454 -4.70 4.04 23.77
N GLN A 455 -4.88 4.50 25.01
CA GLN A 455 -4.61 5.88 25.38
C GLN A 455 -3.11 6.12 25.56
N TYR A 456 -2.61 7.16 24.90
CA TYR A 456 -1.27 7.71 25.04
C TYR A 456 -1.35 9.22 25.21
N THR A 457 -0.24 9.85 25.53
CA THR A 457 -0.15 11.30 25.66
C THR A 457 0.83 11.82 24.63
N TYR A 458 0.45 12.87 23.90
CA TYR A 458 1.38 13.62 23.08
C TYR A 458 1.53 15.04 23.62
N ARG A 459 2.68 15.65 23.40
CA ARG A 459 2.88 17.09 23.59
C ARG A 459 3.71 17.63 22.45
N SER A 460 3.39 18.85 22.05
CA SER A 460 4.11 19.54 20.98
C SER A 460 5.00 20.62 21.57
N GLN A 461 6.08 20.89 20.87
CA GLN A 461 7.02 21.93 21.22
C GLN A 461 7.36 22.73 19.95
N ILE A 462 7.07 24.03 19.97
CA ILE A 462 7.25 24.93 18.82
C ILE A 462 8.60 25.61 18.94
N ILE A 463 9.47 25.39 17.95
CA ILE A 463 10.78 26.04 17.83
C ILE A 463 10.64 27.18 16.82
N TYR A 464 11.02 28.40 17.21
CA TYR A 464 10.90 29.59 16.36
C TYR A 464 12.19 29.91 15.60
N LYS A 465 12.08 30.45 14.37
CA LYS A 465 13.23 30.80 13.50
C LYS A 465 14.16 31.84 14.12
N ALA A 466 13.59 32.86 14.75
CA ALA A 466 14.31 34.05 15.22
C ALA A 466 14.52 34.09 16.75
N SER A 467 14.30 32.98 17.46
CA SER A 467 14.33 32.94 18.92
C SER A 467 14.85 31.60 19.44
N ALA A 468 15.67 31.65 20.50
CA ALA A 468 16.05 30.46 21.26
C ALA A 468 14.97 30.02 22.27
N LYS A 469 13.94 30.84 22.50
CA LYS A 469 12.77 30.43 23.29
C LYS A 469 12.01 29.36 22.51
N VAL A 470 11.65 28.30 23.21
CA VAL A 470 10.84 27.21 22.69
C VAL A 470 9.55 27.15 23.50
N GLU A 471 8.42 27.02 22.84
CA GLU A 471 7.13 26.96 23.51
C GLU A 471 6.69 25.51 23.67
N GLU A 472 6.40 25.11 24.90
CA GLU A 472 5.96 23.75 25.23
C GLU A 472 4.46 23.75 25.50
N LEU A 473 3.74 22.93 24.75
CA LEU A 473 2.31 22.76 24.93
C LEU A 473 2.05 21.73 26.03
N GLU A 474 0.93 21.94 26.73
CA GLU A 474 0.48 21.00 27.76
C GLU A 474 0.21 19.62 27.15
N PRO A 475 0.55 18.52 27.85
CA PRO A 475 0.33 17.18 27.35
C PRO A 475 -1.17 16.88 27.11
N VAL A 476 -1.48 16.33 25.95
CA VAL A 476 -2.84 15.98 25.53
C VAL A 476 -2.99 14.47 25.51
N PRO A 477 -3.89 13.88 26.33
CA PRO A 477 -4.23 12.47 26.22
C PRO A 477 -5.09 12.25 24.98
N THR A 478 -4.75 11.24 24.19
CA THR A 478 -5.49 10.85 22.99
C THR A 478 -5.47 9.33 22.80
N ASN A 479 -6.35 8.82 21.96
CA ASN A 479 -6.37 7.46 21.45
C ASN A 479 -6.39 7.43 19.90
N ASP A 480 -6.00 8.54 19.27
CA ASP A 480 -5.97 8.66 17.81
C ASP A 480 -5.05 7.61 17.17
N ARG A 481 -5.55 6.95 16.12
CA ARG A 481 -4.79 5.97 15.34
C ARG A 481 -3.99 6.60 14.20
N ASN A 482 -4.22 7.87 13.91
CA ASN A 482 -3.47 8.70 12.98
C ASN A 482 -3.42 10.11 13.57
N LEU A 483 -2.26 10.50 14.08
CA LEU A 483 -2.09 11.77 14.77
C LEU A 483 -1.63 12.84 13.79
N VAL A 484 -2.53 13.78 13.48
CA VAL A 484 -2.21 14.97 12.67
C VAL A 484 -2.28 16.20 13.57
N ILE A 485 -1.12 16.82 13.81
CA ILE A 485 -1.01 18.04 14.60
C ILE A 485 -1.05 19.24 13.65
N GLY A 486 -2.21 19.90 13.59
CA GLY A 486 -2.39 21.16 12.87
C GLY A 486 -2.50 22.35 13.82
N TYR A 487 -2.78 23.52 13.25
CA TYR A 487 -2.89 24.79 13.98
C TYR A 487 -3.90 24.76 15.14
N ASP A 488 -4.98 24.00 15.05
CA ASP A 488 -5.96 23.92 16.13
C ASP A 488 -5.42 23.20 17.37
N GLN A 489 -4.59 22.17 17.20
CA GLN A 489 -3.92 21.49 18.31
C GLN A 489 -2.69 22.25 18.83
N LEU A 490 -2.22 23.26 18.08
CA LEU A 490 -1.09 24.10 18.48
C LEU A 490 -1.50 25.29 19.36
N ASN A 491 -2.79 25.46 19.73
CA ASN A 491 -3.29 26.62 20.49
C ASN A 491 -2.71 27.94 19.98
N CYS A 492 -2.93 28.24 18.70
CA CYS A 492 -2.36 29.42 18.06
C CYS A 492 -3.41 30.29 17.38
N VAL A 493 -3.03 31.54 17.15
CA VAL A 493 -3.67 32.44 16.19
C VAL A 493 -2.84 32.41 14.91
N ASN A 494 -3.49 32.10 13.79
CA ASN A 494 -2.91 32.18 12.45
C ASN A 494 -3.81 33.08 11.61
N VAL A 495 -3.26 34.20 11.13
CA VAL A 495 -3.98 35.22 10.36
C VAL A 495 -3.27 35.41 9.03
N ALA A 496 -3.98 35.11 7.94
CA ALA A 496 -3.63 35.54 6.61
C ALA A 496 -4.28 36.90 6.35
N VAL A 497 -3.44 37.90 6.04
CA VAL A 497 -3.88 39.28 5.79
C VAL A 497 -3.72 39.65 4.31
N TYR A 498 -4.75 40.28 3.76
CA TYR A 498 -4.88 40.52 2.32
C TYR A 498 -5.12 42.00 2.01
N TRP A 499 -4.49 42.47 0.94
CA TRP A 499 -4.79 43.73 0.26
C TRP A 499 -6.20 43.64 -0.36
N GLY A 500 -7.14 44.40 0.20
CA GLY A 500 -8.54 44.45 -0.23
C GLY A 500 -8.78 45.53 -1.28
N ALA A 501 -9.91 46.23 -1.17
CA ALA A 501 -10.27 47.35 -2.02
C ALA A 501 -9.48 48.60 -1.61
N ILE A 502 -8.21 48.65 -1.99
CA ILE A 502 -7.32 49.79 -1.75
C ILE A 502 -6.79 50.34 -3.08
N PRO A 503 -7.06 51.62 -3.41
CA PRO A 503 -6.54 52.27 -4.62
C PRO A 503 -5.01 52.44 -4.55
N ALA A 504 -4.29 51.82 -5.48
CA ALA A 504 -2.82 51.81 -5.49
C ALA A 504 -2.20 53.13 -6.03
N ASP A 505 -3.01 53.98 -6.65
CA ASP A 505 -2.67 55.35 -7.06
C ASP A 505 -2.54 56.31 -5.86
N VAL A 506 -3.22 56.00 -4.76
CA VAL A 506 -3.27 56.85 -3.55
C VAL A 506 -2.49 56.22 -2.39
N VAL A 507 -2.51 54.89 -2.26
CA VAL A 507 -1.81 54.17 -1.17
C VAL A 507 -0.62 53.40 -1.71
N GLN A 508 0.57 53.72 -1.21
CA GLN A 508 1.83 53.07 -1.58
C GLN A 508 2.03 51.74 -0.84
N GLN A 509 1.72 51.70 0.45
CA GLN A 509 1.97 50.56 1.32
C GLN A 509 0.98 50.55 2.48
N VAL A 510 0.62 49.34 2.95
CA VAL A 510 -0.10 49.16 4.21
C VAL A 510 0.77 48.37 5.17
N GLN A 511 0.90 48.85 6.40
CA GLN A 511 1.49 48.10 7.50
C GLN A 511 0.38 47.71 8.47
N VAL A 512 0.30 46.42 8.78
CA VAL A 512 -0.59 45.87 9.79
C VAL A 512 0.26 45.39 10.95
N SER A 513 0.17 46.09 12.07
CA SER A 513 0.89 45.77 13.30
C SER A 513 -0.01 44.92 14.18
N PHE A 514 0.29 43.63 14.27
CA PHE A 514 -0.46 42.67 15.07
C PHE A 514 0.04 42.62 16.51
N ARG A 515 -0.88 42.36 17.44
CA ARG A 515 -0.60 42.07 18.84
C ARG A 515 -1.59 41.04 19.38
N TYR A 516 -1.08 39.97 19.98
CA TYR A 516 -1.88 39.06 20.78
C TYR A 516 -1.79 39.42 22.27
N PRO A 517 -2.90 39.76 22.94
CA PRO A 517 -2.86 40.20 24.33
C PRO A 517 -2.60 39.06 25.32
N GLY A 518 -1.84 39.34 26.38
CA GLY A 518 -1.65 38.43 27.50
C GLY A 518 -0.54 37.39 27.34
N VAL A 519 0.27 37.49 26.28
CA VAL A 519 1.39 36.58 26.00
C VAL A 519 2.66 37.38 25.70
N ASP A 520 3.79 37.00 26.31
CA ASP A 520 5.12 37.62 26.11
C ASP A 520 6.03 36.73 25.27
N LEU A 521 5.69 36.57 23.99
CA LEU A 521 6.43 35.81 23.00
C LEU A 521 6.90 36.71 21.86
N PRO A 522 8.07 36.42 21.23
CA PRO A 522 8.51 37.16 20.04
C PRO A 522 7.49 37.13 18.90
N SER A 523 6.70 36.06 18.79
CA SER A 523 5.62 35.95 17.80
C SER A 523 4.37 36.74 18.18
N ALA A 524 4.18 37.12 19.45
CA ALA A 524 2.95 37.76 19.93
C ALA A 524 2.75 39.17 19.33
N THR A 525 3.79 39.74 18.74
CA THR A 525 3.71 40.98 17.96
C THR A 525 4.45 40.79 16.63
N ALA A 526 3.89 41.30 15.54
CA ALA A 526 4.56 41.31 14.25
C ALA A 526 4.01 42.42 13.35
N ASP A 527 4.84 42.88 12.42
CA ASP A 527 4.42 43.78 11.34
C ASP A 527 4.28 42.99 10.05
N ALA A 528 3.07 43.00 9.49
CA ALA A 528 2.80 42.52 8.15
C ALA A 528 2.74 43.71 7.19
N ILE A 529 3.58 43.68 6.16
CA ILE A 529 3.63 44.73 5.14
C ILE A 529 2.93 44.21 3.88
N LEU A 530 1.95 44.96 3.41
CA LEU A 530 1.25 44.71 2.15
C LEU A 530 1.62 45.78 1.13
N ARG A 531 1.87 45.34 -0.10
CA ARG A 531 2.11 46.18 -1.29
C ARG A 531 1.41 45.58 -2.49
N LEU A 532 1.31 46.32 -3.59
CA LEU A 532 0.66 45.79 -4.80
C LEU A 532 1.38 44.56 -5.38
N ASP A 533 2.71 44.51 -5.28
CA ASP A 533 3.55 43.38 -5.69
C ASP A 533 3.61 42.25 -4.64
N SER A 534 3.17 42.52 -3.41
CA SER A 534 3.07 41.56 -2.31
C SER A 534 1.74 41.78 -1.56
N PRO A 535 0.59 41.41 -2.17
CA PRO A 535 -0.74 41.76 -1.67
C PRO A 535 -1.22 40.85 -0.53
N GLN A 536 -0.38 39.95 -0.05
CA GLN A 536 -0.69 39.03 1.03
C GLN A 536 0.51 38.93 1.98
N ALA A 537 0.20 38.90 3.28
CA ALA A 537 1.14 38.56 4.32
C ALA A 537 0.46 37.62 5.32
N GLY A 538 1.22 37.15 6.32
CA GLY A 538 0.73 36.26 7.36
C GLY A 538 1.29 36.65 8.71
N TRP A 539 0.56 36.30 9.76
CA TRP A 539 1.02 36.39 11.13
C TRP A 539 0.56 35.18 11.91
N PHE A 540 1.47 34.61 12.67
CA PHE A 540 1.24 33.46 13.53
C PHE A 540 1.78 33.75 14.93
N THR A 541 1.02 33.38 15.95
CA THR A 541 1.51 33.32 17.33
C THR A 541 0.80 32.25 18.14
N TYR A 542 1.52 31.71 19.13
CA TYR A 542 0.93 30.88 20.17
C TYR A 542 0.05 31.72 21.12
N THR A 543 -1.08 31.18 21.55
CA THR A 543 -2.03 31.86 22.46
C THR A 543 -1.71 31.64 23.94
N GLY A 544 -0.69 30.85 24.28
CA GLY A 544 -0.45 30.53 25.67
C GLY A 544 -1.55 29.65 26.24
N LYS A 545 -1.92 29.94 27.48
CA LYS A 545 -3.08 29.35 28.17
C LYS A 545 -4.39 30.10 27.88
N ASN A 546 -4.35 31.11 27.01
CA ASN A 546 -5.53 31.90 26.67
C ASN A 546 -6.40 31.15 25.65
N THR A 547 -7.68 30.99 25.97
CA THR A 547 -8.66 30.31 25.13
C THR A 547 -9.27 31.23 24.06
N SER A 548 -9.15 32.55 24.22
CA SER A 548 -9.62 33.51 23.23
C SER A 548 -8.70 33.54 22.01
N ARG A 549 -9.24 33.49 20.79
CA ARG A 549 -8.47 33.72 19.55
C ARG A 549 -8.56 35.18 19.08
N GLU A 550 -9.11 36.08 19.90
CA GLU A 550 -9.16 37.51 19.59
C GLU A 550 -7.76 38.12 19.64
N TYR A 551 -7.39 38.83 18.59
CA TYR A 551 -6.15 39.59 18.47
C TYR A 551 -6.45 41.06 18.24
N GLU A 552 -5.47 41.90 18.59
CA GLU A 552 -5.48 43.34 18.35
C GLU A 552 -4.60 43.65 17.14
N TYR A 553 -4.98 44.64 16.35
CA TYR A 553 -4.15 45.12 15.26
C TYR A 553 -4.35 46.62 15.01
N ASP A 554 -3.28 47.26 14.56
CA ASP A 554 -3.28 48.63 14.05
C ASP A 554 -3.00 48.58 12.55
N VAL A 555 -3.67 49.43 11.77
CA VAL A 555 -3.46 49.54 10.33
C VAL A 555 -2.93 50.93 10.01
N THR A 556 -1.74 51.00 9.42
CA THR A 556 -1.15 52.24 8.93
C THR A 556 -1.08 52.22 7.41
N PHE A 557 -1.82 53.12 6.77
CA PHE A 557 -1.74 53.37 5.34
C PHE A 557 -0.67 54.43 5.09
N PHE A 558 0.30 54.11 4.24
CA PHE A 558 1.31 55.04 3.75
C PHE A 558 0.88 55.53 2.37
N MET A 559 0.56 56.82 2.29
CA MET A 559 0.02 57.48 1.11
C MET A 559 1.14 57.83 0.12
N THR A 560 0.81 57.99 -1.16
CA THR A 560 1.78 58.35 -2.22
C THR A 560 2.35 59.76 -2.08
N ASP A 561 1.65 60.65 -1.38
CA ASP A 561 2.06 62.02 -1.05
C ASP A 561 2.93 62.12 0.23
N GLY A 562 3.17 61.00 0.92
CA GLY A 562 3.95 60.92 2.15
C GLY A 562 3.14 61.00 3.45
N GLN A 563 1.83 61.24 3.37
CA GLN A 563 0.94 61.21 4.54
C GLN A 563 0.74 59.79 5.08
N ARG A 564 0.23 59.71 6.32
CA ARG A 564 -0.06 58.44 6.99
C ARG A 564 -1.43 58.48 7.64
N ILE A 565 -2.20 57.42 7.41
CA ILE A 565 -3.49 57.22 8.05
C ILE A 565 -3.38 56.04 8.99
N THR A 566 -3.60 56.23 10.29
CA THR A 566 -3.50 55.14 11.27
C THR A 566 -4.85 54.84 11.89
N GLN A 567 -5.34 53.62 11.71
CA GLN A 567 -6.47 53.06 12.45
C GLN A 567 -5.93 52.23 13.61
N LYS A 568 -6.27 52.59 14.85
CA LYS A 568 -5.73 51.95 16.06
C LYS A 568 -6.76 51.14 16.82
N ASN A 569 -6.29 50.17 17.59
CA ASN A 569 -7.07 49.35 18.52
C ASN A 569 -8.18 48.54 17.82
N LEU A 570 -7.96 48.11 16.59
CA LEU A 570 -8.89 47.20 15.92
C LEU A 570 -8.77 45.81 16.53
N ARG A 571 -9.88 45.08 16.54
CA ARG A 571 -9.97 43.72 17.09
C ARG A 571 -10.62 42.80 16.09
N SER A 572 -10.13 41.58 16.02
CA SER A 572 -10.74 40.51 15.23
C SER A 572 -10.37 39.15 15.81
N SER A 573 -11.12 38.15 15.43
CA SER A 573 -10.82 36.74 15.66
C SER A 573 -10.78 35.94 14.35
N THR A 574 -10.88 36.61 13.20
CA THR A 574 -10.89 35.96 11.89
C THR A 574 -9.48 35.55 11.47
N GLN A 575 -9.36 34.34 10.92
CA GLN A 575 -8.09 33.87 10.32
C GLN A 575 -7.81 34.53 8.97
N ARG A 576 -8.83 35.05 8.30
CA ARG A 576 -8.70 35.81 7.05
C ARG A 576 -9.05 37.28 7.34
N LEU A 577 -8.05 38.15 7.27
CA LEU A 577 -8.20 39.58 7.47
C LEU A 577 -8.04 40.30 6.12
N ILE A 578 -9.05 41.07 5.71
CA ILE A 578 -9.01 41.86 4.48
C ILE A 578 -8.95 43.32 4.88
N ILE A 579 -7.91 44.03 4.46
CA ILE A 579 -7.76 45.45 4.72
C ILE A 579 -8.29 46.22 3.52
N ASN A 580 -9.28 47.07 3.73
CA ASN A 580 -9.82 47.98 2.71
C ASN A 580 -9.31 49.40 2.96
N ALA A 581 -9.38 50.27 1.94
CA ALA A 581 -9.00 51.66 2.10
C ALA A 581 -9.83 52.35 3.19
N PRO A 582 -9.28 53.34 3.91
CA PRO A 582 -9.97 54.11 4.94
C PRO A 582 -10.87 55.21 4.33
N PHE A 583 -11.29 55.07 3.07
CA PHE A 583 -12.06 56.08 2.34
C PHE A 583 -13.50 55.60 2.12
N GLU A 584 -14.46 56.45 2.47
CA GLU A 584 -15.89 56.17 2.35
C GLU A 584 -16.49 56.69 1.03
N ASP A 585 -15.93 57.76 0.47
CA ASP A 585 -16.47 58.41 -0.73
C ASP A 585 -15.39 59.27 -1.43
N LYS A 586 -15.71 59.89 -2.57
CA LYS A 586 -14.86 60.89 -3.23
C LYS A 586 -15.57 62.25 -3.33
N LEU A 587 -14.84 63.33 -3.12
CA LEU A 587 -15.25 64.69 -3.43
C LEU A 587 -14.63 65.13 -4.74
N ARG A 588 -15.40 65.79 -5.61
CA ARG A 588 -14.91 66.31 -6.89
C ARG A 588 -15.32 67.77 -7.10
N ALA A 589 -14.34 68.62 -7.36
CA ALA A 589 -14.56 69.99 -7.79
C ALA A 589 -13.88 70.23 -9.13
N THR A 590 -14.61 70.78 -10.10
CA THR A 590 -14.05 71.15 -11.39
C THR A 590 -13.91 72.65 -11.47
N PHE A 591 -12.67 73.14 -11.44
CA PHE A 591 -12.38 74.56 -11.60
C PHE A 591 -12.31 74.91 -13.09
N VAL A 592 -13.06 75.95 -13.49
CA VAL A 592 -13.12 76.43 -14.88
C VAL A 592 -12.78 77.93 -14.91
N PRO A 593 -11.70 78.33 -15.58
CA PRO A 593 -11.30 79.72 -15.69
C PRO A 593 -12.30 80.53 -16.52
N GLN A 594 -12.60 81.74 -16.09
CA GLN A 594 -13.45 82.72 -16.76
C GLN A 594 -12.67 84.00 -17.01
N GLY A 595 -12.78 84.54 -18.22
CA GLY A 595 -12.14 85.79 -18.63
C GLY A 595 -11.42 85.69 -19.97
N SER A 596 -10.86 86.81 -20.41
CA SER A 596 -10.05 86.91 -21.61
C SER A 596 -8.56 86.84 -21.25
N PHE A 597 -7.84 85.96 -21.94
CA PHE A 597 -6.39 85.78 -21.83
C PHE A 597 -5.77 86.20 -23.16
N PRO A 598 -5.24 87.42 -23.37
CA PRO A 598 -5.10 88.60 -22.47
C PRO A 598 -6.39 89.42 -22.25
N PRO A 599 -6.45 90.33 -21.24
CA PRO A 599 -5.35 90.87 -20.42
C PRO A 599 -4.94 90.00 -19.22
N VAL A 600 -5.65 88.92 -18.91
CA VAL A 600 -5.23 87.97 -17.87
C VAL A 600 -4.06 87.13 -18.39
N ALA A 601 -2.98 87.03 -17.60
CA ALA A 601 -1.85 86.15 -17.88
C ALA A 601 -2.07 84.76 -17.29
N SER A 602 -2.52 84.68 -16.04
CA SER A 602 -2.85 83.41 -15.38
C SER A 602 -3.86 83.56 -14.25
N ILE A 603 -4.61 82.49 -13.99
CA ILE A 603 -5.46 82.34 -12.81
C ILE A 603 -4.92 81.16 -12.02
N VAL A 604 -4.41 81.39 -10.82
CA VAL A 604 -3.90 80.35 -9.93
C VAL A 604 -4.96 80.01 -8.89
N VAL A 605 -5.35 78.74 -8.83
CA VAL A 605 -6.27 78.22 -7.83
C VAL A 605 -5.49 77.35 -6.86
N THR A 606 -5.63 77.64 -5.57
CA THR A 606 -5.19 76.76 -4.48
C THR A 606 -6.43 76.16 -3.84
N ALA A 607 -6.58 74.84 -3.87
CA ALA A 607 -7.69 74.13 -3.23
C ALA A 607 -7.17 73.37 -2.01
N SER A 608 -7.86 73.51 -0.88
CA SER A 608 -7.48 72.90 0.39
C SER A 608 -8.67 72.25 1.09
N TYR A 609 -8.52 70.97 1.40
CA TYR A 609 -9.44 70.17 2.21
C TYR A 609 -8.73 69.73 3.49
N VAL A 610 -9.41 69.80 4.64
CA VAL A 610 -8.86 69.38 5.94
C VAL A 610 -9.89 68.55 6.70
N ASP A 611 -9.49 67.34 7.09
CA ASP A 611 -10.25 66.44 7.96
C ASP A 611 -9.34 65.85 9.04
N GLY A 612 -9.21 66.56 10.16
CA GLY A 612 -8.39 66.13 11.29
C GLY A 612 -6.89 66.18 10.96
N ASP A 613 -6.25 65.01 10.88
CA ASP A 613 -4.85 64.83 10.49
C ASP A 613 -4.68 64.52 8.98
N TYR A 614 -5.76 64.60 8.21
CA TYR A 614 -5.76 64.50 6.76
C TYR A 614 -5.89 65.89 6.14
N ASP A 615 -4.95 66.27 5.29
CA ASP A 615 -5.04 67.53 4.55
C ASP A 615 -4.67 67.31 3.08
N VAL A 616 -5.48 67.81 2.17
CA VAL A 616 -5.15 67.82 0.74
C VAL A 616 -5.03 69.27 0.32
N ASN A 617 -3.86 69.65 -0.19
CA ASN A 617 -3.58 71.02 -0.64
C ASN A 617 -2.90 70.97 -2.01
N ASP A 618 -3.66 71.35 -3.04
CA ASP A 618 -3.19 71.34 -4.42
C ASP A 618 -3.29 72.73 -5.03
N VAL A 619 -2.37 73.01 -5.95
CA VAL A 619 -2.31 74.27 -6.69
C VAL A 619 -2.35 73.98 -8.19
N HIS A 620 -3.18 74.72 -8.90
CA HIS A 620 -3.26 74.66 -10.35
C HIS A 620 -3.24 76.07 -10.96
N SER A 621 -2.57 76.23 -12.09
CA SER A 621 -2.46 77.51 -12.80
C SER A 621 -3.09 77.39 -14.17
N PHE A 622 -4.17 78.14 -14.40
CA PHE A 622 -4.80 78.27 -15.70
C PHE A 622 -4.12 79.35 -16.53
N THR A 623 -3.83 79.05 -17.80
CA THR A 623 -3.20 79.98 -18.75
C THR A 623 -4.06 80.34 -19.95
N ASN A 624 -5.21 79.68 -20.09
CA ASN A 624 -6.23 80.00 -21.09
C ASN A 624 -7.64 79.61 -20.59
N SER A 625 -8.67 80.02 -21.33
CA SER A 625 -10.08 79.78 -20.98
C SER A 625 -10.62 78.40 -21.34
N SER A 626 -9.84 77.55 -22.04
CA SER A 626 -10.26 76.19 -22.42
C SER A 626 -9.79 75.11 -21.45
N GLU A 627 -8.85 75.45 -20.57
CA GLU A 627 -8.37 74.54 -19.53
C GLU A 627 -9.45 74.29 -18.46
N THR A 628 -9.43 73.09 -17.89
CA THR A 628 -10.24 72.74 -16.71
C THR A 628 -9.38 71.92 -15.77
N TRP A 629 -9.64 72.05 -14.47
CA TRP A 629 -8.95 71.26 -13.45
C TRP A 629 -9.96 70.50 -12.61
N GLU A 630 -9.98 69.17 -12.77
CA GLU A 630 -10.71 68.28 -11.86
C GLU A 630 -9.84 68.02 -10.64
N TRP A 631 -10.22 68.60 -9.51
CA TRP A 631 -9.63 68.35 -8.21
C TRP A 631 -10.46 67.31 -7.48
N THR A 632 -9.83 66.21 -7.06
CA THR A 632 -10.48 65.08 -6.42
C THR A 632 -9.84 64.81 -5.06
N VAL A 633 -10.68 64.56 -4.05
CA VAL A 633 -10.25 64.20 -2.69
C VAL A 633 -10.95 62.92 -2.26
N ASP A 634 -10.18 61.92 -1.81
CA ASP A 634 -10.75 60.73 -1.17
C ASP A 634 -11.18 61.05 0.27
N LEU A 635 -12.47 60.90 0.57
CA LEU A 635 -13.08 61.31 1.84
C LEU A 635 -13.02 60.18 2.86
N ARG A 636 -12.59 60.49 4.10
CA ARG A 636 -12.66 59.56 5.24
C ARG A 636 -14.04 59.52 5.87
N ASP A 637 -14.74 60.64 5.89
CA ASP A 637 -16.10 60.79 6.36
C ASP A 637 -16.96 61.32 5.21
N ARG A 638 -17.94 60.53 4.78
CA ARG A 638 -18.84 60.89 3.68
C ARG A 638 -19.57 62.23 3.89
N ALA A 639 -19.75 62.68 5.13
CA ALA A 639 -20.42 63.91 5.49
C ALA A 639 -19.52 65.16 5.40
N LYS A 640 -18.19 65.02 5.51
CA LYS A 640 -17.26 66.16 5.47
C LYS A 640 -16.87 66.50 4.03
N ARG A 641 -17.70 67.30 3.38
CA ARG A 641 -17.54 67.69 1.96
C ARG A 641 -17.17 69.15 1.73
N ASP A 642 -17.00 69.92 2.80
CA ASP A 642 -16.62 71.32 2.68
C ASP A 642 -15.11 71.42 2.44
N PHE A 643 -14.72 72.30 1.52
CA PHE A 643 -13.32 72.64 1.27
C PHE A 643 -13.18 74.16 1.10
N THR A 644 -11.95 74.63 1.11
CA THR A 644 -11.64 76.04 0.83
C THR A 644 -10.83 76.14 -0.44
N TYR A 645 -11.04 77.20 -1.22
CA TYR A 645 -10.21 77.50 -2.36
C TYR A 645 -9.87 78.99 -2.38
N LYS A 646 -8.69 79.31 -2.90
CA LYS A 646 -8.21 80.66 -3.10
C LYS A 646 -7.86 80.85 -4.57
N VAL A 647 -8.21 82.01 -5.11
CA VAL A 647 -7.98 82.36 -6.53
C VAL A 647 -7.14 83.63 -6.60
N ASP A 648 -5.96 83.52 -7.18
CA ASP A 648 -5.06 84.64 -7.44
C ASP A 648 -4.99 84.89 -8.95
N VAL A 649 -5.19 86.13 -9.39
CA VAL A 649 -5.20 86.51 -10.81
C VAL A 649 -3.97 87.36 -11.10
N THR A 650 -3.21 86.98 -12.12
CA THR A 650 -2.06 87.76 -12.62
C THR A 650 -2.38 88.31 -13.99
N TYR A 651 -2.14 89.59 -14.21
CA TYR A 651 -2.40 90.28 -15.48
C TYR A 651 -1.12 90.40 -16.32
N ALA A 652 -1.29 90.55 -17.64
CA ALA A 652 -0.18 90.64 -18.60
C ALA A 652 0.72 91.88 -18.41
N ASP A 653 0.24 92.90 -17.69
CA ASP A 653 1.02 94.09 -17.32
C ASP A 653 1.89 93.90 -16.08
N GLY A 654 1.86 92.70 -15.47
CA GLY A 654 2.60 92.35 -14.26
C GLY A 654 1.89 92.72 -12.96
N SER A 655 0.72 93.34 -13.01
CA SER A 655 -0.13 93.53 -11.83
C SER A 655 -0.80 92.21 -11.42
N SER A 656 -1.15 92.09 -10.14
CA SER A 656 -1.80 90.89 -9.60
C SER A 656 -2.90 91.26 -8.60
N SER A 657 -3.96 90.48 -8.59
CA SER A 657 -5.03 90.51 -7.60
C SER A 657 -5.00 89.22 -6.79
N ALA A 658 -4.69 89.35 -5.50
CA ALA A 658 -4.73 88.22 -4.58
C ALA A 658 -6.16 88.06 -4.05
N GLY A 659 -6.71 86.84 -4.15
CA GLY A 659 -8.04 86.55 -3.62
C GLY A 659 -8.00 86.15 -2.14
N GLU A 660 -9.11 86.31 -1.44
CA GLU A 660 -9.29 85.70 -0.13
C GLU A 660 -9.75 84.23 -0.27
N PRO A 661 -9.44 83.35 0.71
CA PRO A 661 -9.99 82.01 0.78
C PRO A 661 -11.51 82.03 0.81
N ARG A 662 -12.14 81.19 0.00
CA ARG A 662 -13.60 81.06 -0.14
C ARG A 662 -14.03 79.62 0.12
N PRO A 663 -15.22 79.39 0.70
CA PRO A 663 -15.78 78.06 0.79
C PRO A 663 -16.11 77.54 -0.61
N GLY A 664 -15.73 76.30 -0.89
CA GLY A 664 -16.07 75.56 -2.11
C GLY A 664 -17.06 74.45 -1.81
N THR A 665 -17.86 74.11 -2.81
CA THR A 665 -18.76 72.96 -2.81
C THR A 665 -18.48 72.09 -4.02
N GLU A 666 -18.91 70.84 -3.96
CA GLU A 666 -18.80 69.89 -5.07
C GLU A 666 -19.43 70.43 -6.37
N GLY A 667 -18.86 70.05 -7.51
CA GLY A 667 -19.31 70.47 -8.84
C GLY A 667 -18.42 71.53 -9.49
N THR A 668 -18.98 72.29 -10.43
CA THR A 668 -18.22 73.24 -11.26
C THR A 668 -18.07 74.58 -10.56
N ILE A 669 -16.83 75.01 -10.34
CA ILE A 669 -16.49 76.31 -9.77
C ILE A 669 -15.87 77.19 -10.85
N LEU A 670 -16.56 78.30 -11.15
CA LEU A 670 -16.05 79.32 -12.06
C LEU A 670 -15.05 80.22 -11.31
N VAL A 671 -13.84 80.34 -11.85
CA VAL A 671 -12.74 81.12 -11.24
C VAL A 671 -12.25 82.19 -12.21
N GLY A 672 -11.90 83.38 -11.72
CA GLY A 672 -11.48 84.50 -12.56
C GLY A 672 -12.41 85.72 -12.49
N ASP A 673 -12.30 86.60 -13.48
CA ASP A 673 -13.06 87.86 -13.54
C ASP A 673 -14.42 87.60 -14.20
N VAL A 674 -15.36 87.09 -13.41
CA VAL A 674 -16.70 86.70 -13.88
C VAL A 674 -17.54 87.97 -14.09
N ALA A 675 -17.61 88.45 -15.34
CA ALA A 675 -18.55 89.52 -15.71
C ALA A 675 -19.99 89.03 -15.58
N ARG A 676 -20.84 89.75 -14.84
CA ARG A 676 -22.26 89.41 -14.67
C ARG A 676 -23.12 89.92 -15.84
N GLU A 677 -22.74 91.05 -16.41
CA GLU A 677 -23.43 91.69 -17.54
C GLU A 677 -22.42 92.50 -18.38
N MET A 678 -22.75 92.84 -19.63
CA MET A 678 -21.95 93.72 -20.48
C MET A 678 -22.70 95.03 -20.74
N LEU A 679 -22.07 96.18 -20.48
CA LEU A 679 -22.55 97.50 -20.89
C LEU A 679 -21.96 97.84 -22.26
N ARG A 680 -22.82 98.05 -23.25
CA ARG A 680 -22.44 98.50 -24.59
C ARG A 680 -22.81 99.96 -24.75
N VAL A 681 -21.80 100.83 -24.89
CA VAL A 681 -21.96 102.26 -25.16
C VAL A 681 -21.70 102.52 -26.64
N GLU A 682 -22.60 103.22 -27.32
CA GLU A 682 -22.51 103.55 -28.74
C GLU A 682 -22.51 105.07 -28.94
N VAL A 683 -21.51 105.57 -29.68
CA VAL A 683 -21.36 107.00 -30.00
C VAL A 683 -21.86 107.25 -31.42
N VAL A 684 -22.87 108.12 -31.55
CA VAL A 684 -23.52 108.45 -32.84
C VAL A 684 -23.12 109.86 -33.27
N PRO A 685 -22.19 110.01 -34.24
CA PRO A 685 -21.74 111.31 -34.71
C PRO A 685 -22.62 111.92 -35.82
N ALA A 686 -23.77 111.31 -36.13
CA ALA A 686 -24.55 111.61 -37.33
C ALA A 686 -25.09 113.05 -37.44
N LEU A 687 -25.21 113.77 -36.31
CA LEU A 687 -25.71 115.15 -36.25
C LEU A 687 -24.59 116.19 -36.15
N LEU A 688 -23.32 115.78 -36.20
CA LEU A 688 -22.18 116.70 -36.20
C LEU A 688 -21.97 117.37 -37.56
N ASP A 689 -21.88 118.69 -37.55
CA ASP A 689 -21.42 119.46 -38.71
C ASP A 689 -19.89 119.46 -38.80
N MET A 690 -19.34 118.52 -39.57
CA MET A 690 -17.89 118.42 -39.82
C MET A 690 -17.37 119.47 -40.81
N ALA A 691 -18.22 120.31 -41.41
CA ALA A 691 -17.77 121.51 -42.12
C ALA A 691 -17.42 122.64 -41.12
N LYS A 692 -18.05 122.64 -39.94
CA LYS A 692 -17.73 123.54 -38.82
C LYS A 692 -16.57 123.02 -37.97
N TRP A 693 -16.58 121.73 -37.61
CA TRP A 693 -15.59 121.12 -36.71
C TRP A 693 -14.47 120.37 -37.47
N LYS A 694 -13.21 120.71 -37.18
CA LYS A 694 -12.02 120.06 -37.76
C LYS A 694 -11.68 118.73 -37.07
N LEU A 695 -11.87 118.67 -35.75
CA LEU A 695 -11.59 117.49 -34.92
C LEU A 695 -12.54 117.48 -33.73
N VAL A 696 -13.16 116.33 -33.46
CA VAL A 696 -13.93 116.07 -32.23
C VAL A 696 -13.29 114.89 -31.51
N ILE A 697 -12.94 115.07 -30.24
CA ILE A 697 -12.43 114.01 -29.36
C ILE A 697 -13.51 113.70 -28.34
N VAL A 698 -13.96 112.45 -28.30
CA VAL A 698 -14.85 111.92 -27.27
C VAL A 698 -14.03 111.00 -26.38
N ARG A 699 -14.00 111.28 -25.08
CA ARG A 699 -13.40 110.39 -24.09
C ARG A 699 -14.50 109.81 -23.22
N LEU A 700 -14.58 108.50 -23.17
CA LEU A 700 -15.47 107.76 -22.29
C LEU A 700 -14.62 107.17 -21.16
N SER A 701 -15.12 107.23 -19.93
CA SER A 701 -14.43 106.72 -18.75
C SER A 701 -15.40 106.06 -17.78
N TYR A 702 -15.07 104.85 -17.32
CA TYR A 702 -15.89 104.04 -16.44
C TYR A 702 -15.06 103.55 -15.26
N ALA A 703 -15.52 103.82 -14.05
CA ALA A 703 -14.94 103.30 -12.82
C ALA A 703 -15.84 102.20 -12.26
N ASP A 704 -15.31 101.00 -12.05
CA ASP A 704 -16.06 99.89 -11.46
C ASP A 704 -16.34 100.07 -9.94
N GLY A 705 -15.79 101.14 -9.36
CA GLY A 705 -15.91 101.51 -7.95
C GLY A 705 -15.20 100.55 -6.99
N THR A 706 -14.23 99.78 -7.50
CA THR A 706 -13.35 98.90 -6.69
C THR A 706 -12.02 99.56 -6.33
N GLY A 707 -11.80 100.81 -6.75
CA GLY A 707 -10.53 101.53 -6.59
C GLY A 707 -9.50 101.25 -7.69
N ALA A 708 -9.84 100.40 -8.67
CA ALA A 708 -9.04 100.21 -9.87
C ALA A 708 -9.03 101.49 -10.76
N PRO A 709 -7.97 101.71 -11.57
CA PRO A 709 -7.96 102.78 -12.57
C PRO A 709 -9.19 102.67 -13.48
N PRO A 710 -9.84 103.79 -13.84
CA PRO A 710 -11.00 103.74 -14.72
C PRO A 710 -10.60 103.24 -16.11
N THR A 711 -11.47 102.44 -16.72
CA THR A 711 -11.31 102.05 -18.12
C THR A 711 -11.67 103.24 -18.99
N GLU A 712 -10.77 103.63 -19.90
CA GLU A 712 -10.99 104.74 -20.83
C GLU A 712 -11.13 104.24 -22.28
N HIS A 713 -11.97 104.91 -23.05
CA HIS A 713 -12.11 104.73 -24.49
C HIS A 713 -12.12 106.08 -25.18
N ILE A 714 -11.15 106.31 -26.08
CA ILE A 714 -10.97 107.60 -26.75
C ILE A 714 -11.30 107.45 -28.23
N ILE A 715 -12.25 108.26 -28.69
CA ILE A 715 -12.70 108.30 -30.07
C ILE A 715 -12.28 109.64 -30.65
N GLN A 716 -11.65 109.61 -31.82
CA GLN A 716 -11.28 110.80 -32.60
C GLN A 716 -12.08 110.83 -33.89
N LEU A 717 -12.86 111.88 -34.10
CA LEU A 717 -13.70 112.08 -35.27
C LEU A 717 -13.14 113.23 -36.11
N THR A 718 -13.02 112.98 -37.41
CA THR A 718 -12.60 113.95 -38.43
C THR A 718 -13.61 113.92 -39.59
N ALA A 719 -13.39 114.71 -40.64
CA ALA A 719 -14.27 114.68 -41.82
C ALA A 719 -14.29 113.31 -42.55
N ALA A 720 -13.35 112.40 -42.25
CA ALA A 720 -13.39 111.03 -42.73
C ALA A 720 -14.41 110.19 -41.94
N ALA A 721 -15.07 109.25 -42.63
CA ALA A 721 -15.96 108.30 -41.96
C ALA A 721 -15.19 107.50 -40.90
N PRO A 722 -15.66 107.48 -39.62
CA PRO A 722 -15.00 106.71 -38.56
C PRO A 722 -15.21 105.20 -38.78
N ASP A 723 -14.32 104.39 -38.20
CA ASP A 723 -14.53 102.95 -38.08
C ASP A 723 -15.76 102.69 -37.19
N PRO A 724 -16.80 101.99 -37.67
CA PRO A 724 -17.97 101.65 -36.86
C PRO A 724 -17.63 100.92 -35.55
N ASN A 725 -16.56 100.11 -35.52
CA ASN A 725 -16.16 99.41 -34.31
C ASN A 725 -15.51 100.34 -33.26
N ALA A 726 -14.90 101.44 -33.70
CA ALA A 726 -14.32 102.43 -32.79
C ALA A 726 -15.42 103.24 -32.07
N LEU A 727 -16.62 103.33 -32.65
CA LEU A 727 -17.77 104.02 -32.07
C LEU A 727 -18.49 103.22 -30.98
N VAL A 728 -18.13 101.94 -30.80
CA VAL A 728 -18.75 101.06 -29.80
C VAL A 728 -17.73 100.74 -28.71
N TRP A 729 -18.13 100.91 -27.46
CA TRP A 729 -17.35 100.56 -26.30
C TRP A 729 -18.08 99.52 -25.45
N ASN A 730 -17.46 98.37 -25.24
CA ASN A 730 -18.02 97.26 -24.48
C ASN A 730 -17.30 97.13 -23.14
N ILE A 731 -18.06 97.18 -22.04
CA ILE A 731 -17.54 97.17 -20.68
C ILE A 731 -18.13 95.97 -19.92
N PRO A 732 -17.30 95.05 -19.40
CA PRO A 732 -17.78 94.02 -18.50
C PRO A 732 -18.15 94.63 -17.14
N LEU A 733 -19.40 94.45 -16.72
CA LEU A 733 -19.91 94.90 -15.43
C LEU A 733 -19.75 93.78 -14.38
N LYS A 734 -19.01 94.08 -13.32
CA LYS A 734 -18.94 93.24 -12.10
C LYS A 734 -20.21 93.37 -11.25
N ASP A 735 -20.86 94.54 -11.30
CA ASP A 735 -22.14 94.85 -10.67
C ASP A 735 -23.09 95.44 -11.72
N ALA A 736 -24.18 94.72 -12.03
CA ALA A 736 -25.18 95.13 -13.00
C ALA A 736 -25.86 96.47 -12.66
N ALA A 737 -25.85 96.87 -11.38
CA ALA A 737 -26.42 98.16 -10.96
C ALA A 737 -25.51 99.36 -11.30
N ARG A 738 -24.21 99.13 -11.55
CA ARG A 738 -23.23 100.20 -11.82
C ARG A 738 -23.06 100.39 -13.32
N ARG A 739 -23.99 101.11 -13.94
CA ARG A 739 -23.97 101.39 -15.40
C ARG A 739 -23.57 102.83 -15.73
N GLU A 740 -23.30 103.65 -14.73
CA GLU A 740 -22.90 105.05 -14.92
C GLU A 740 -21.47 105.12 -15.45
N PHE A 741 -21.29 105.84 -16.56
CA PHE A 741 -19.99 106.20 -17.12
C PHE A 741 -19.95 107.70 -17.37
N SER A 742 -18.76 108.26 -17.53
CA SER A 742 -18.60 109.67 -17.86
C SER A 742 -18.15 109.84 -19.31
N TYR A 743 -18.64 110.89 -19.96
CA TYR A 743 -18.15 111.30 -21.27
C TYR A 743 -17.62 112.74 -21.22
N GLN A 744 -16.57 113.01 -21.97
CA GLN A 744 -15.99 114.32 -22.18
C GLN A 744 -15.86 114.56 -23.69
N ILE A 745 -16.24 115.75 -24.16
CA ILE A 745 -16.16 116.10 -25.57
C ILE A 745 -15.30 117.34 -25.74
N GLN A 746 -14.37 117.30 -26.69
CA GLN A 746 -13.56 118.44 -27.10
C GLN A 746 -13.60 118.55 -28.62
N ALA A 747 -14.26 119.59 -29.13
CA ALA A 747 -14.34 119.90 -30.55
C ALA A 747 -13.58 121.18 -30.88
N PHE A 748 -12.85 121.15 -31.99
CA PHE A 748 -11.98 122.23 -32.46
C PHE A 748 -12.40 122.63 -33.88
N GLY A 749 -12.81 123.88 -34.08
CA GLY A 749 -13.28 124.43 -35.34
C GLY A 749 -12.16 124.92 -36.25
N TYR A 750 -12.50 125.21 -37.52
CA TYR A 750 -11.53 125.71 -38.51
C TYR A 750 -11.13 127.18 -38.29
N ALA A 751 -12.00 128.01 -37.70
CA ALA A 751 -11.73 129.43 -37.43
C ALA A 751 -11.32 129.70 -35.97
N GLY A 752 -10.91 128.67 -35.24
CA GLY A 752 -10.45 128.75 -33.85
C GLY A 752 -11.55 128.54 -32.80
N GLU A 753 -12.77 128.18 -33.22
CA GLU A 753 -13.85 127.82 -32.31
C GLU A 753 -13.50 126.60 -31.46
N LYS A 754 -13.98 126.57 -30.22
CA LYS A 754 -13.86 125.42 -29.34
C LYS A 754 -15.20 125.13 -28.69
N HIS A 755 -15.60 123.87 -28.70
CA HIS A 755 -16.71 123.37 -27.89
C HIS A 755 -16.16 122.31 -26.94
N VAL A 756 -16.39 122.51 -25.64
CA VAL A 756 -15.91 121.62 -24.59
C VAL A 756 -17.10 121.25 -23.73
N VAL A 757 -17.34 119.95 -23.63
CA VAL A 757 -18.20 119.34 -22.61
C VAL A 757 -17.27 118.75 -21.58
N GLU A 758 -17.28 119.33 -20.38
CA GLU A 758 -16.56 118.79 -19.23
C GLU A 758 -17.08 117.39 -18.88
N PRO A 759 -16.27 116.55 -18.19
CA PRO A 759 -16.66 115.18 -17.86
C PRO A 759 -18.05 115.12 -17.22
N THR A 760 -19.00 114.56 -17.96
CA THR A 760 -20.41 114.52 -17.58
C THR A 760 -20.81 113.07 -17.35
N PRO A 761 -21.31 112.71 -16.15
CA PRO A 761 -21.80 111.37 -15.88
C PRO A 761 -23.12 111.11 -16.62
N THR A 762 -23.29 109.89 -17.12
CA THR A 762 -24.51 109.43 -17.78
C THR A 762 -24.70 107.93 -17.57
N THR A 763 -25.94 107.47 -17.62
CA THR A 763 -26.30 106.06 -17.69
C THR A 763 -26.88 105.67 -19.05
N ASP A 764 -27.00 106.62 -19.98
CA ASP A 764 -27.53 106.36 -21.31
C ASP A 764 -26.47 105.67 -22.16
N PRO A 765 -26.70 104.43 -22.63
CA PRO A 765 -25.74 103.71 -23.47
C PRO A 765 -25.61 104.32 -24.88
N LEU A 766 -26.45 105.28 -25.29
CA LEU A 766 -26.37 105.93 -26.59
C LEU A 766 -25.94 107.39 -26.43
N LEU A 767 -24.73 107.72 -26.90
CA LEU A 767 -24.22 109.10 -26.90
C LEU A 767 -24.37 109.72 -28.29
N VAL A 768 -25.40 110.52 -28.49
CA VAL A 768 -25.62 111.28 -29.74
C VAL A 768 -24.88 112.62 -29.66
N LEU A 769 -24.08 112.94 -30.68
CA LEU A 769 -23.30 114.18 -30.74
C LEU A 769 -24.05 115.24 -31.60
N GLU A 770 -24.59 116.28 -30.96
CA GLU A 770 -25.37 117.36 -31.61
C GLU A 770 -24.96 118.78 -31.11
N PHE A 771 -23.95 119.41 -31.72
CA PHE A 771 -23.49 120.78 -31.34
C PHE A 771 -22.70 121.54 -32.43
#